data_AF-A0A850JZC7-F1
#
_entry.id   AF-A0A850JZC7-F1
#
_cell.length_a   1.000
_cell.length_b   1.000
_cell.length_c   1.000
_cell.angle_alpha   90.00
_cell.angle_beta   90.00
_cell.angle_gamma   90.00
#
_symmetry.space_group_name_H-M   'P 1'
#
loop_
_entity.id
_entity.type
_entity.pdbx_description
1 polymer ?
#
loop_
_entity_poly.entity_id
_entity_poly.type
_entity_poly.pdbx_seq_one_letter_code
_entity_poly.pdbx_strand_id
1 'polypeptide(L)'
;MTSNAATISNVGLTNVDITGRDVVGGLVGYNDSSTITNSYATGKVSGDTFVGGLVGGHASSTITNSYSTATVTGNNNVGGLVGGDNNTNSSITNSYATGKVSGNNNVGGLVGDYSSSTITNSYWDIDTTERTNGVGLGSSAGTTGIYSSTNTKNAFDEATYAGFDFTNTWFMIEGETRPFLRSEYSTTITNDHQLQLMAMNLGADYTLANDIKYTGDMWSDKGFDSIGDSIIYFQGSFDGKGHVIDGLYINRGSENEVGLFGQNWSLKSISNLGLTNVDITGKNYVGGLVGDALGLTINNSYVTGTINGYNSVGGLIGYGYNNNFITNSYTSVDITGNYGVGGLLGEAHSRSIFSISNSYTTGTINGNNSVGGLMGLANSSSISNSYSTASVFGSGNNIGGLVGHQRDTSTINNSYFSGAVSGNDNVGGLVGYTFDSTITNSYWDIDTTGQTNGVGLGSSAGATGIYSSTNTVNAFSKDTYAGFDFTNDWIIYEGHTRPLLRAFMTEITVKANDATRTYDGTTYNGSAGVTYSNPTYDNSLVNGTLAYTSSGDLKNAGTATINVDGLYSSQQGYIINYDTGTLTTNKKDITVTANSNTTTYDGTVQNTSGFTASGLVGGETVAVLDGVTGDSVSGKNAGTYNTNLSGTDENYNLTFVDGSLDINKRALSLEAKKDYDGTDNLTGFVNFGNLVGAETLDYTGAKANSSTPVSDNFIKEITLQDGTNGGLASNYELPSLLAYSANNSVQIGNI
;
A
#
# COMPACT_ATOMS: atom_id res chain seq x y z
N MET A 1 -33.91 20.99 51.52
CA MET A 1 -33.51 19.86 50.67
C MET A 1 -32.00 19.93 50.56
N THR A 2 -31.30 18.85 50.89
CA THR A 2 -29.83 18.76 50.93
C THR A 2 -29.26 18.97 49.54
N SER A 3 -28.62 20.12 49.28
CA SER A 3 -27.90 20.38 48.04
C SER A 3 -26.73 19.41 47.95
N ASN A 4 -26.77 18.48 46.99
CA ASN A 4 -25.61 17.64 46.69
C ASN A 4 -24.55 18.54 46.06
N ALA A 5 -23.63 19.06 46.86
CA ALA A 5 -22.48 19.79 46.36
C ALA A 5 -21.59 18.82 45.58
N ALA A 6 -21.43 19.08 44.27
CA ALA A 6 -20.53 18.31 43.42
C ALA A 6 -19.15 18.96 43.37
N THR A 7 -18.11 18.15 43.21
CA THR A 7 -16.74 18.64 43.01
C THR A 7 -16.20 18.12 41.68
N ILE A 8 -15.73 19.02 40.83
CA ILE A 8 -14.92 18.69 39.66
C ILE A 8 -13.48 19.13 39.97
N SER A 9 -12.54 18.21 39.88
CA SER A 9 -11.14 18.47 40.24
C SER A 9 -10.17 17.79 39.28
N ASN A 10 -9.12 18.49 38.88
CA ASN A 10 -8.05 17.96 38.03
C ASN A 10 -8.57 17.50 36.65
N VAL A 11 -9.45 18.31 36.03
CA VAL A 11 -10.03 18.01 34.72
C VAL A 11 -9.55 19.03 33.69
N GLY A 12 -8.88 18.53 32.66
CA GLY A 12 -8.50 19.29 31.48
C GLY A 12 -9.29 18.86 30.26
N LEU A 13 -9.90 19.80 29.56
CA LEU A 13 -10.48 19.56 28.24
C LEU A 13 -9.69 20.34 27.20
N THR A 14 -9.02 19.62 26.30
CA THR A 14 -8.23 20.25 25.23
C THR A 14 -8.98 20.26 23.92
N ASN A 15 -8.85 21.36 23.18
CA ASN A 15 -9.41 21.54 21.83
C ASN A 15 -10.91 21.22 21.73
N VAL A 16 -11.71 21.72 22.68
CA VAL A 16 -13.17 21.57 22.59
C VAL A 16 -13.74 22.42 21.45
N ASP A 17 -14.84 21.98 20.84
CA ASP A 17 -15.65 22.80 19.92
C ASP A 17 -17.11 22.73 20.35
N ILE A 18 -17.50 23.62 21.27
CA ILE A 18 -18.81 23.61 21.92
C ILE A 18 -19.66 24.74 21.38
N THR A 19 -20.84 24.40 20.85
CA THR A 19 -21.85 25.36 20.43
C THR A 19 -23.16 25.09 21.15
N GLY A 20 -23.69 26.11 21.82
CA GLY A 20 -25.00 26.08 22.49
C GLY A 20 -25.79 27.36 22.23
N ARG A 21 -26.93 27.52 22.92
CA ARG A 21 -27.71 28.76 22.89
C ARG A 21 -27.52 29.54 24.19
N ASP A 22 -27.95 28.96 25.30
CA ASP A 22 -27.87 29.59 26.62
C ASP A 22 -26.99 28.75 27.54
N VAL A 23 -26.23 29.40 28.43
CA VAL A 23 -25.48 28.77 29.52
C VAL A 23 -24.48 27.74 28.99
N VAL A 24 -23.48 28.24 28.27
CA VAL A 24 -22.50 27.43 27.55
C VAL A 24 -21.13 27.60 28.17
N GLY A 25 -20.53 26.50 28.62
CA GLY A 25 -19.18 26.45 29.18
C GLY A 25 -18.33 25.37 28.54
N GLY A 26 -17.01 25.59 28.46
CA GLY A 26 -16.06 24.59 27.98
C GLY A 26 -16.08 23.30 28.79
N LEU A 27 -16.19 23.41 30.11
CA LEU A 27 -16.24 22.29 31.04
C LEU A 27 -17.63 22.11 31.65
N VAL A 28 -18.26 23.19 32.09
CA VAL A 28 -19.57 23.15 32.76
C VAL A 28 -20.49 24.21 32.19
N GLY A 29 -21.68 23.82 31.72
CA GLY A 29 -22.73 24.78 31.37
C GLY A 29 -23.14 25.61 32.59
N TYR A 30 -23.71 24.97 33.62
CA TYR A 30 -24.17 25.64 34.84
C TYR A 30 -23.59 25.00 36.10
N ASN A 31 -22.85 25.78 36.90
CA ASN A 31 -22.26 25.37 38.15
C ASN A 31 -23.08 25.93 39.32
N ASP A 32 -23.84 25.06 40.02
CA ASP A 32 -24.72 25.43 41.14
C ASP A 32 -24.33 24.68 42.42
N SER A 33 -24.15 25.42 43.52
CA SER A 33 -23.86 24.88 44.85
C SER A 33 -22.67 23.89 44.85
N SER A 34 -21.66 24.13 44.01
CA SER A 34 -20.62 23.16 43.65
C SER A 34 -19.22 23.79 43.53
N THR A 35 -18.19 22.95 43.40
CA THR A 35 -16.78 23.35 43.38
C THR A 35 -16.10 22.86 42.09
N ILE A 36 -15.37 23.75 41.42
CA ILE A 36 -14.44 23.41 40.34
C ILE A 36 -13.05 23.81 40.79
N THR A 37 -12.08 22.90 40.72
CA THR A 37 -10.71 23.16 41.15
C THR A 37 -9.69 22.53 40.19
N ASN A 38 -8.52 23.15 40.02
CA ASN A 38 -7.43 22.61 39.20
C ASN A 38 -7.93 22.14 37.83
N SER A 39 -8.74 22.95 37.15
CA SER A 39 -9.40 22.53 35.92
C SER A 39 -9.26 23.57 34.82
N TYR A 40 -9.29 23.12 33.57
CA TYR A 40 -9.12 24.02 32.43
C TYR A 40 -9.85 23.56 31.18
N ALA A 41 -10.03 24.51 30.26
CA ALA A 41 -10.58 24.27 28.93
C ALA A 41 -9.81 25.07 27.86
N THR A 42 -9.50 24.43 26.74
CA THR A 42 -8.92 25.05 25.54
C THR A 42 -9.79 24.76 24.32
N GLY A 43 -9.60 25.49 23.22
CA GLY A 43 -10.40 25.35 21.99
C GLY A 43 -11.41 26.47 21.80
N LYS A 44 -12.67 26.16 21.51
CA LYS A 44 -13.72 27.10 21.13
C LYS A 44 -15.03 26.85 21.87
N VAL A 45 -15.61 27.92 22.40
CA VAL A 45 -16.93 27.92 23.04
C VAL A 45 -17.80 29.01 22.42
N SER A 46 -18.98 28.65 21.93
CA SER A 46 -19.91 29.55 21.24
C SER A 46 -21.33 29.43 21.79
N GLY A 47 -21.98 30.58 22.03
CA GLY A 47 -23.37 30.64 22.48
C GLY A 47 -24.01 31.99 22.23
N ASP A 48 -25.16 32.26 22.87
CA ASP A 48 -25.84 33.56 22.86
C ASP A 48 -25.75 34.22 24.25
N THR A 49 -26.28 33.58 25.30
CA THR A 49 -26.31 34.16 26.66
C THR A 49 -25.58 33.29 27.69
N PHE A 50 -24.82 33.90 28.61
CA PHE A 50 -24.00 33.21 29.61
C PHE A 50 -23.00 32.24 28.99
N VAL A 51 -22.01 32.78 28.29
CA VAL A 51 -21.00 32.00 27.57
C VAL A 51 -19.65 32.22 28.24
N GLY A 52 -19.06 31.15 28.78
CA GLY A 52 -17.75 31.20 29.41
C GLY A 52 -16.80 30.16 28.85
N GLY A 53 -15.51 30.47 28.81
CA GLY A 53 -14.52 29.52 28.31
C GLY A 53 -14.40 28.26 29.16
N LEU A 54 -14.57 28.36 30.48
CA LEU A 54 -14.64 27.22 31.39
C LEU A 54 -16.07 26.93 31.86
N VAL A 55 -16.78 27.96 32.32
CA VAL A 55 -18.13 27.82 32.91
C VAL A 55 -19.11 28.82 32.29
N GLY A 56 -20.29 28.37 31.85
CA GLY A 56 -21.33 29.26 31.36
C GLY A 56 -21.93 30.14 32.47
N GLY A 57 -22.68 29.53 33.38
CA GLY A 57 -23.29 30.20 34.54
C GLY A 57 -22.79 29.66 35.87
N HIS A 58 -22.65 30.54 36.87
CA HIS A 58 -22.02 30.23 38.15
C HIS A 58 -22.84 30.76 39.34
N ALA A 59 -23.41 29.86 40.17
CA ALA A 59 -24.30 30.22 41.27
C ALA A 59 -23.97 29.49 42.57
N SER A 60 -23.87 30.22 43.68
CA SER A 60 -23.55 29.69 45.02
C SER A 60 -22.37 28.70 45.03
N SER A 61 -21.38 28.94 44.18
CA SER A 61 -20.36 27.95 43.82
C SER A 61 -18.95 28.53 43.93
N THR A 62 -17.94 27.67 43.85
CA THR A 62 -16.53 28.06 43.87
C THR A 62 -15.77 27.57 42.64
N ILE A 63 -14.89 28.42 42.11
CA ILE A 63 -13.89 28.07 41.09
C ILE A 63 -12.53 28.49 41.65
N THR A 64 -11.59 27.54 41.74
CA THR A 64 -10.25 27.79 42.29
C THR A 64 -9.20 27.19 41.38
N ASN A 65 -8.03 27.83 41.25
CA ASN A 65 -6.89 27.28 40.52
C ASN A 65 -7.27 26.77 39.12
N SER A 66 -8.00 27.55 38.34
CA SER A 66 -8.58 27.08 37.08
C SER A 66 -8.36 28.11 35.98
N TYR A 67 -8.28 27.65 34.73
CA TYR A 67 -8.02 28.57 33.63
C TYR A 67 -8.74 28.22 32.34
N SER A 68 -8.75 29.16 31.40
CA SER A 68 -9.30 28.94 30.07
C SER A 68 -8.48 29.68 29.02
N THR A 69 -8.02 28.94 28.02
CA THR A 69 -7.42 29.51 26.79
C THR A 69 -8.42 29.47 25.63
N ALA A 70 -9.64 28.99 25.87
CA ALA A 70 -10.66 28.85 24.85
C ALA A 70 -11.09 30.19 24.26
N THR A 71 -11.24 30.25 22.94
CA THR A 71 -11.89 31.38 22.26
C THR A 71 -13.39 31.33 22.57
N VAL A 72 -13.92 32.41 23.12
CA VAL A 72 -15.30 32.53 23.59
C VAL A 72 -16.06 33.51 22.71
N THR A 73 -17.15 33.05 22.10
CA THR A 73 -18.05 33.90 21.29
C THR A 73 -19.47 33.83 21.85
N GLY A 74 -20.02 34.98 22.20
CA GLY A 74 -21.39 35.10 22.69
C GLY A 74 -22.04 36.41 22.29
N ASN A 75 -23.23 36.68 22.81
CA ASN A 75 -23.94 37.94 22.62
C ASN A 75 -24.04 38.72 23.94
N ASN A 76 -24.51 38.06 25.01
CA ASN A 76 -24.75 38.67 26.33
C ASN A 76 -24.10 37.85 27.46
N ASN A 77 -23.46 38.52 28.42
CA ASN A 77 -22.76 37.90 29.55
C ASN A 77 -21.70 36.90 29.06
N VAL A 78 -20.62 37.44 28.51
CA VAL A 78 -19.54 36.66 27.87
C VAL A 78 -18.24 36.89 28.62
N GLY A 79 -17.63 35.83 29.13
CA GLY A 79 -16.36 35.91 29.85
C GLY A 79 -15.34 34.89 29.38
N GLY A 80 -14.06 35.23 29.43
CA GLY A 80 -13.00 34.29 29.05
C GLY A 80 -12.94 33.04 29.92
N LEU A 81 -13.28 33.16 31.21
CA LEU A 81 -13.40 32.03 32.15
C LEU A 81 -14.87 31.70 32.44
N VAL A 82 -15.66 32.71 32.86
CA VAL A 82 -17.05 32.52 33.31
C VAL A 82 -18.01 33.46 32.59
N GLY A 83 -19.13 32.96 32.06
CA GLY A 83 -20.13 33.80 31.41
C GLY A 83 -20.80 34.78 32.38
N GLY A 84 -21.31 34.30 33.53
CA GLY A 84 -21.69 35.20 34.62
C GLY A 84 -22.25 34.54 35.87
N ASP A 85 -22.45 35.34 36.92
CA ASP A 85 -23.12 34.94 38.16
C ASP A 85 -24.62 35.26 38.15
N ASN A 86 -25.45 34.30 38.56
CA ASN A 86 -26.91 34.49 38.60
C ASN A 86 -27.36 35.21 39.89
N ASN A 87 -26.69 36.30 40.27
CA ASN A 87 -27.01 37.11 41.47
C ASN A 87 -27.00 36.32 42.81
N THR A 88 -26.04 35.42 42.98
CA THR A 88 -25.85 34.62 44.21
C THR A 88 -24.39 34.64 44.63
N ASN A 89 -24.07 34.56 45.92
CA ASN A 89 -22.70 34.57 46.46
C ASN A 89 -21.83 33.42 45.90
N SER A 90 -21.10 33.66 44.82
CA SER A 90 -20.10 32.75 44.24
C SER A 90 -18.68 33.30 44.44
N SER A 91 -17.65 32.46 44.22
CA SER A 91 -16.26 32.90 44.32
C SER A 91 -15.35 32.33 43.24
N ILE A 92 -14.51 33.18 42.64
CA ILE A 92 -13.44 32.79 41.73
C ILE A 92 -12.11 33.18 42.37
N THR A 93 -11.19 32.23 42.52
CA THR A 93 -9.89 32.45 43.17
C THR A 93 -8.76 31.86 42.34
N ASN A 94 -7.61 32.55 42.26
CA ASN A 94 -6.38 32.03 41.64
C ASN A 94 -6.63 31.46 40.24
N SER A 95 -7.34 32.19 39.39
CA SER A 95 -7.85 31.67 38.11
C SER A 95 -7.65 32.67 37.01
N TYR A 96 -7.50 32.22 35.76
CA TYR A 96 -7.21 33.17 34.67
C TYR A 96 -7.80 32.79 33.31
N ALA A 97 -7.85 33.76 32.40
CA ALA A 97 -8.29 33.54 31.02
C ALA A 97 -7.40 34.26 30.00
N THR A 98 -7.17 33.61 28.86
CA THR A 98 -6.31 34.14 27.79
C THR A 98 -6.94 34.03 26.41
N GLY A 99 -7.94 33.19 26.21
CA GLY A 99 -8.58 33.06 24.90
C GLY A 99 -9.34 34.31 24.49
N LYS A 100 -9.42 34.57 23.18
CA LYS A 100 -10.16 35.71 22.62
C LYS A 100 -11.62 35.71 23.09
N VAL A 101 -12.13 36.86 23.53
CA VAL A 101 -13.53 36.98 24.00
C VAL A 101 -14.30 37.97 23.13
N SER A 102 -15.37 37.51 22.49
CA SER A 102 -16.20 38.34 21.60
C SER A 102 -17.68 38.31 22.02
N GLY A 103 -18.29 39.48 22.14
CA GLY A 103 -19.72 39.64 22.41
C GLY A 103 -20.18 41.09 22.36
N ASN A 104 -21.46 41.33 22.61
CA ASN A 104 -22.09 42.65 22.45
C ASN A 104 -22.41 43.34 23.78
N ASN A 105 -22.82 42.57 24.79
CA ASN A 105 -23.22 43.11 26.09
C ASN A 105 -22.58 42.33 27.25
N ASN A 106 -22.13 43.05 28.28
CA ASN A 106 -21.46 42.50 29.47
C ASN A 106 -20.33 41.52 29.10
N VAL A 107 -19.30 42.05 28.44
CA VAL A 107 -18.16 41.25 27.96
C VAL A 107 -16.92 41.57 28.77
N GLY A 108 -16.40 40.59 29.51
CA GLY A 108 -15.16 40.73 30.26
C GLY A 108 -14.10 39.74 29.81
N GLY A 109 -12.82 40.13 29.95
CA GLY A 109 -11.70 39.25 29.64
C GLY A 109 -11.67 38.01 30.55
N LEU A 110 -12.14 38.12 31.79
CA LEU A 110 -12.26 37.01 32.74
C LEU A 110 -13.73 36.58 32.93
N VAL A 111 -14.63 37.51 33.25
CA VAL A 111 -16.04 37.24 33.57
C VAL A 111 -16.98 38.19 32.84
N GLY A 112 -18.10 37.69 32.32
CA GLY A 112 -19.13 38.54 31.72
C GLY A 112 -19.90 39.39 32.74
N ASP A 113 -20.75 38.77 33.55
CA ASP A 113 -21.50 39.42 34.66
C ASP A 113 -21.07 38.86 36.02
N TYR A 114 -20.67 39.73 36.96
CA TYR A 114 -20.25 39.33 38.31
C TYR A 114 -20.68 40.35 39.37
N SER A 115 -21.99 40.51 39.52
CA SER A 115 -22.59 41.62 40.27
C SER A 115 -22.75 41.36 41.78
N SER A 116 -22.67 40.11 42.24
CA SER A 116 -22.98 39.72 43.63
C SER A 116 -21.95 38.78 44.28
N SER A 117 -20.81 38.61 43.63
CA SER A 117 -19.83 37.56 43.94
C SER A 117 -18.41 38.13 44.10
N THR A 118 -17.48 37.33 44.61
CA THR A 118 -16.10 37.77 44.89
C THR A 118 -15.08 37.14 43.95
N ILE A 119 -14.18 37.95 43.41
CA ILE A 119 -13.00 37.48 42.67
C ILE A 119 -11.75 37.79 43.50
N THR A 120 -10.76 36.90 43.50
CA THR A 120 -9.51 37.09 44.26
C THR A 120 -8.33 36.50 43.50
N ASN A 121 -7.28 37.30 43.31
CA ASN A 121 -6.03 36.89 42.63
C ASN A 121 -6.29 36.22 41.27
N SER A 122 -7.14 36.83 40.45
CA SER A 122 -7.48 36.29 39.14
C SER A 122 -7.10 37.23 38.02
N TYR A 123 -6.79 36.66 36.87
CA TYR A 123 -6.08 37.38 35.82
C TYR A 123 -6.73 37.20 34.46
N TRP A 124 -6.61 38.19 33.58
CA TRP A 124 -6.91 37.99 32.17
C TRP A 124 -5.87 38.67 31.32
N ASP A 125 -5.54 38.05 30.19
CA ASP A 125 -4.62 38.65 29.25
C ASP A 125 -5.33 39.67 28.36
N ILE A 126 -4.98 40.94 28.51
CA ILE A 126 -5.61 42.05 27.79
C ILE A 126 -5.37 41.92 26.28
N ASP A 127 -4.19 41.46 25.88
CA ASP A 127 -3.81 41.39 24.47
C ASP A 127 -4.57 40.26 23.77
N THR A 128 -4.54 39.05 24.33
CA THR A 128 -5.12 37.87 23.67
C THR A 128 -6.63 37.77 23.85
N THR A 129 -7.18 38.23 24.98
CA THR A 129 -8.64 38.35 25.12
C THR A 129 -9.22 39.50 24.28
N GLU A 130 -8.36 40.45 23.88
CA GLU A 130 -8.71 41.73 23.26
C GLU A 130 -9.62 42.61 24.14
N ARG A 131 -9.68 42.39 25.46
CA ARG A 131 -10.57 43.11 26.40
C ARG A 131 -9.77 43.91 27.42
N THR A 132 -10.11 45.19 27.56
CA THR A 132 -9.49 46.08 28.56
C THR A 132 -10.03 45.88 29.97
N ASN A 133 -11.25 45.34 30.11
CA ASN A 133 -11.89 45.08 31.40
C ASN A 133 -11.98 43.57 31.66
N GLY A 134 -11.60 43.14 32.86
CA GLY A 134 -11.70 41.74 33.28
C GLY A 134 -13.14 41.30 33.57
N VAL A 135 -13.97 42.24 34.03
CA VAL A 135 -15.39 42.01 34.34
C VAL A 135 -16.23 42.91 33.44
N GLY A 136 -17.19 42.33 32.72
CA GLY A 136 -18.07 43.06 31.80
C GLY A 136 -19.11 43.92 32.52
N LEU A 137 -19.78 43.35 33.53
CA LEU A 137 -20.71 44.02 34.44
C LEU A 137 -20.44 43.57 35.88
N GLY A 138 -20.32 44.52 36.81
CA GLY A 138 -20.03 44.26 38.22
C GLY A 138 -18.72 44.87 38.70
N SER A 139 -18.21 44.38 39.83
CA SER A 139 -16.95 44.86 40.42
C SER A 139 -15.74 44.19 39.79
N SER A 140 -14.72 44.97 39.43
CA SER A 140 -13.42 44.47 38.96
C SER A 140 -12.43 44.18 40.11
N ALA A 141 -12.85 44.32 41.37
CA ALA A 141 -11.99 44.06 42.53
C ALA A 141 -11.47 42.61 42.53
N GLY A 142 -10.17 42.44 42.78
CA GLY A 142 -9.51 41.13 42.79
C GLY A 142 -9.16 40.57 41.40
N THR A 143 -9.44 41.32 40.33
CA THR A 143 -8.98 41.01 38.97
C THR A 143 -7.79 41.87 38.58
N THR A 144 -6.81 41.27 37.87
CA THR A 144 -5.61 41.96 37.37
C THR A 144 -5.41 41.65 35.88
N GLY A 145 -5.33 42.70 35.06
CA GLY A 145 -5.01 42.55 33.64
C GLY A 145 -3.51 42.34 33.43
N ILE A 146 -3.15 41.36 32.59
CA ILE A 146 -1.77 41.04 32.22
C ILE A 146 -1.57 41.23 30.70
N TYR A 147 -0.32 41.34 30.28
CA TYR A 147 0.05 41.58 28.89
C TYR A 147 1.06 40.55 28.41
N SER A 148 0.83 39.99 27.22
CA SER A 148 1.70 38.98 26.60
C SER A 148 2.49 39.52 25.41
N SER A 149 2.00 40.58 24.77
CA SER A 149 2.61 41.16 23.58
C SER A 149 2.83 42.67 23.70
N THR A 150 2.00 43.37 24.47
CA THR A 150 2.14 44.80 24.73
C THR A 150 2.72 45.06 26.13
N ASN A 151 2.99 46.33 26.45
CA ASN A 151 3.22 46.89 27.79
C ASN A 151 3.80 45.93 28.85
N THR A 152 5.10 45.98 29.12
CA THR A 152 5.86 45.16 30.10
C THR A 152 5.90 43.63 29.87
N LYS A 153 5.04 43.03 29.04
CA LYS A 153 4.99 41.57 28.76
C LYS A 153 5.01 40.69 30.03
N ASN A 154 4.27 41.12 31.05
CA ASN A 154 4.30 40.53 32.39
C ASN A 154 3.51 39.21 32.54
N ALA A 155 2.83 38.74 31.49
CA ALA A 155 2.08 37.48 31.51
C ALA A 155 2.95 36.23 31.75
N PHE A 156 4.27 36.36 31.52
CA PHE A 156 5.26 35.29 31.64
C PHE A 156 6.19 35.48 32.85
N ASP A 157 5.86 36.38 33.78
CA ASP A 157 6.62 36.63 35.01
C ASP A 157 5.88 36.05 36.23
N GLU A 158 6.52 35.15 36.97
CA GLU A 158 5.97 34.49 38.16
C GLU A 158 5.48 35.50 39.20
N ALA A 159 6.20 36.61 39.38
CA ALA A 159 5.88 37.65 40.37
C ALA A 159 4.55 38.38 40.07
N THR A 160 4.08 38.35 38.82
CA THR A 160 2.77 38.88 38.44
C THR A 160 1.63 38.12 39.12
N TYR A 161 1.82 36.82 39.36
CA TYR A 161 0.83 35.91 39.92
C TYR A 161 0.97 35.77 41.45
N ALA A 162 1.05 36.89 42.18
CA ALA A 162 1.34 36.95 43.62
C ALA A 162 0.45 36.09 44.56
N GLY A 163 -0.66 35.52 44.07
CA GLY A 163 -1.53 34.59 44.82
C GLY A 163 -1.39 33.10 44.44
N PHE A 164 -0.59 32.78 43.43
CA PHE A 164 -0.43 31.42 42.91
C PHE A 164 0.64 30.67 43.70
N ASP A 165 0.37 29.39 44.01
CA ASP A 165 1.35 28.49 44.62
C ASP A 165 2.11 27.72 43.53
N PHE A 166 3.26 28.23 43.12
CA PHE A 166 4.15 27.60 42.13
C PHE A 166 4.94 26.39 42.68
N THR A 167 4.85 26.14 43.99
CA THR A 167 5.45 24.94 44.60
C THR A 167 4.54 23.73 44.41
N ASN A 168 3.23 23.87 44.66
CA ASN A 168 2.33 22.72 44.74
C ASN A 168 1.21 22.70 43.70
N THR A 169 0.79 23.85 43.18
CA THR A 169 -0.40 23.93 42.30
C THR A 169 -0.01 24.27 40.86
N TRP A 170 0.76 25.33 40.69
CA TRP A 170 1.11 25.88 39.40
C TRP A 170 2.55 25.55 39.04
N PHE A 171 2.84 25.49 37.75
CA PHE A 171 4.19 25.38 37.20
C PHE A 171 4.27 26.38 36.04
N MET A 172 5.32 27.20 36.02
CA MET A 172 5.66 27.99 34.84
C MET A 172 7.18 27.98 34.67
N ILE A 173 7.60 28.27 33.45
CA ILE A 173 9.00 28.51 33.13
C ILE A 173 9.12 30.03 33.00
N GLU A 174 9.88 30.64 33.91
CA GLU A 174 10.02 32.09 34.03
C GLU A 174 10.46 32.73 32.70
N GLY A 175 9.68 33.71 32.24
CA GLY A 175 9.89 34.41 30.98
C GLY A 175 9.42 33.65 29.72
N GLU A 176 8.99 32.40 29.85
CA GLU A 176 8.76 31.51 28.71
C GLU A 176 7.31 31.05 28.59
N THR A 177 6.65 30.74 29.71
CA THR A 177 5.28 30.18 29.69
C THR A 177 4.36 30.89 30.67
N ARG A 178 3.06 30.74 30.46
CA ARG A 178 2.04 31.04 31.47
C ARG A 178 1.94 29.90 32.50
N PRO A 179 1.27 30.12 33.65
CA PRO A 179 1.09 29.08 34.65
C PRO A 179 0.26 27.89 34.15
N PHE A 180 0.88 26.71 34.04
CA PHE A 180 0.22 25.42 33.87
C PHE A 180 -0.16 24.82 35.22
N LEU A 181 -1.19 23.98 35.26
CA LEU A 181 -1.47 23.21 36.46
C LEU A 181 -0.49 22.05 36.58
N ARG A 182 0.13 21.85 37.75
CA ARG A 182 0.97 20.68 38.03
C ARG A 182 0.21 19.37 37.91
N SER A 183 -1.12 19.39 38.10
CA SER A 183 -1.99 18.23 37.92
C SER A 183 -2.14 17.80 36.45
N GLU A 184 -1.72 18.63 35.49
CA GLU A 184 -1.68 18.26 34.07
C GLU A 184 -0.53 17.29 33.76
N TYR A 185 0.53 17.26 34.57
CA TYR A 185 1.72 16.43 34.35
C TYR A 185 1.36 14.96 34.12
N SER A 186 1.93 14.38 33.06
CA SER A 186 1.76 12.98 32.70
C SER A 186 3.03 12.46 32.03
N THR A 187 3.33 11.17 32.19
CA THR A 187 4.34 10.47 31.38
C THR A 187 3.75 9.85 30.11
N THR A 188 2.43 9.84 29.98
CA THR A 188 1.70 9.53 28.75
C THR A 188 1.09 10.83 28.23
N ILE A 189 1.76 11.42 27.24
CA ILE A 189 1.51 12.76 26.72
C ILE A 189 0.38 12.69 25.69
N THR A 190 -0.61 13.58 25.87
CA THR A 190 -1.81 13.67 25.03
C THR A 190 -2.06 15.06 24.45
N ASN A 191 -1.33 16.07 24.94
CA ASN A 191 -1.38 17.45 24.45
C ASN A 191 -0.02 18.16 24.63
N ASP A 192 0.09 19.35 24.06
CA ASP A 192 1.28 20.20 24.07
C ASP A 192 1.58 20.82 25.45
N HIS A 193 0.58 20.99 26.33
CA HIS A 193 0.83 21.40 27.71
C HIS A 193 1.62 20.32 28.46
N GLN A 194 1.16 19.07 28.38
CA GLN A 194 1.83 17.91 28.97
C GLN A 194 3.24 17.74 28.43
N LEU A 195 3.43 17.99 27.13
CA LEU A 195 4.75 17.98 26.50
C LEU A 195 5.69 18.98 27.17
N GLN A 196 5.27 20.23 27.40
CA GLN A 196 6.10 21.21 28.11
C GLN A 196 6.34 20.83 29.57
N LEU A 197 5.34 20.23 30.23
CA LEU A 197 5.42 19.80 31.63
C LEU A 197 6.40 18.66 31.87
N MET A 198 6.96 18.05 30.84
CA MET A 198 8.12 17.15 30.97
C MET A 198 9.29 17.81 31.71
N ALA A 199 9.41 19.15 31.62
CA ALA A 199 10.39 19.94 32.36
C ALA A 199 10.28 19.75 33.89
N MET A 200 9.15 19.30 34.42
CA MET A 200 8.99 18.98 35.85
C MET A 200 9.79 17.74 36.29
N ASN A 201 10.07 16.80 35.37
CA ASN A 201 10.80 15.58 35.69
C ASN A 201 11.59 15.07 34.48
N LEU A 202 12.78 15.62 34.32
CA LEU A 202 13.69 15.31 33.22
C LEU A 202 14.26 13.87 33.24
N GLY A 203 14.07 13.12 34.34
CA GLY A 203 14.54 11.74 34.47
C GLY A 203 13.50 10.66 34.13
N ALA A 204 12.23 11.03 33.95
CA ALA A 204 11.16 10.10 33.62
C ALA A 204 11.18 9.65 32.16
N ASP A 205 10.54 8.51 31.89
CA ASP A 205 10.36 7.97 30.55
C ASP A 205 8.96 8.31 30.05
N TYR A 206 8.88 8.80 28.81
CA TYR A 206 7.69 9.41 28.24
C TYR A 206 7.19 8.65 27.01
N THR A 207 5.88 8.67 26.80
CA THR A 207 5.21 8.11 25.62
C THR A 207 4.18 9.08 25.09
N LEU A 208 3.95 9.09 23.77
CA LEU A 208 2.75 9.72 23.20
C LEU A 208 1.57 8.73 23.21
N ALA A 209 0.37 9.23 23.49
CA ALA A 209 -0.88 8.46 23.39
C ALA A 209 -1.68 8.77 22.11
N ASN A 210 -1.37 9.90 21.46
CA ASN A 210 -1.99 10.39 20.24
C ASN A 210 -1.08 11.41 19.58
N ASP A 211 -1.43 11.82 18.36
CA ASP A 211 -0.79 12.94 17.69
C ASP A 211 -1.03 14.22 18.48
N ILE A 212 0.02 15.01 18.66
CA ILE A 212 0.01 16.26 19.40
C ILE A 212 0.05 17.41 18.41
N LYS A 213 -0.84 18.37 18.57
CA LYS A 213 -0.77 19.64 17.84
C LYS A 213 -0.26 20.73 18.77
N TYR A 214 0.82 21.40 18.40
CA TYR A 214 1.28 22.59 19.09
C TYR A 214 0.33 23.76 18.81
N THR A 215 -0.24 24.35 19.86
CA THR A 215 -1.25 25.41 19.75
C THR A 215 -0.68 26.80 20.02
N GLY A 216 0.43 26.90 20.78
CA GLY A 216 1.08 28.16 21.10
C GLY A 216 0.29 29.06 22.04
N ASP A 217 -0.75 28.56 22.71
CA ASP A 217 -1.64 29.36 23.58
C ASP A 217 -1.04 29.71 24.95
N MET A 218 -0.06 28.93 25.40
CA MET A 218 0.57 29.04 26.72
C MET A 218 1.97 29.68 26.72
N TRP A 219 2.59 29.86 25.55
CA TRP A 219 4.00 30.26 25.43
C TRP A 219 4.19 31.74 25.07
N SER A 220 5.39 32.25 25.31
CA SER A 220 5.83 33.56 24.84
C SER A 220 6.02 33.59 23.31
N ASP A 221 6.46 34.74 22.78
CA ASP A 221 6.82 34.88 21.37
C ASP A 221 8.07 34.05 20.95
N LYS A 222 8.74 33.41 21.92
CA LYS A 222 9.78 32.41 21.66
C LYS A 222 9.25 30.99 21.41
N GLY A 223 7.96 30.74 21.63
CA GLY A 223 7.38 29.42 21.44
C GLY A 223 7.77 28.41 22.51
N PHE A 224 7.81 27.14 22.13
CA PHE A 224 8.09 26.02 23.03
C PHE A 224 9.49 26.16 23.68
N ASP A 225 9.57 25.87 24.98
CA ASP A 225 10.83 25.88 25.69
C ASP A 225 11.49 24.50 25.66
N SER A 226 12.75 24.45 25.22
CA SER A 226 13.47 23.19 24.97
C SER A 226 13.51 22.36 26.26
N ILE A 227 13.20 21.06 26.16
CA ILE A 227 13.22 20.19 27.35
C ILE A 227 14.67 19.88 27.73
N GLY A 228 15.09 20.42 28.87
CA GLY A 228 16.43 20.30 29.40
C GLY A 228 17.41 21.26 28.74
N ASP A 229 18.40 21.71 29.52
CA ASP A 229 19.38 22.72 29.14
C ASP A 229 20.81 22.32 29.54
N SER A 230 21.76 23.25 29.44
CA SER A 230 23.18 23.04 29.78
C SER A 230 23.47 22.81 31.28
N ILE A 231 22.49 23.03 32.15
CA ILE A 231 22.59 22.85 33.60
C ILE A 231 21.88 21.57 34.02
N ILE A 232 20.66 21.34 33.51
CA ILE A 232 19.82 20.20 33.83
C ILE A 232 19.33 19.53 32.54
N TYR A 233 19.98 18.44 32.19
CA TYR A 233 19.74 17.70 30.93
C TYR A 233 18.51 16.80 31.01
N PHE A 234 17.88 16.57 29.87
CA PHE A 234 16.93 15.46 29.74
C PHE A 234 17.67 14.12 29.83
N GLN A 235 17.21 13.27 30.74
CA GLN A 235 17.82 11.96 31.06
C GLN A 235 16.90 10.78 30.77
N GLY A 236 15.63 11.05 30.46
CA GLY A 236 14.60 10.09 30.12
C GLY A 236 14.69 9.48 28.72
N SER A 237 13.81 8.51 28.44
CA SER A 237 13.48 8.10 27.07
C SER A 237 12.19 8.78 26.61
N PHE A 238 12.02 8.85 25.29
CA PHE A 238 10.80 9.37 24.67
C PHE A 238 10.37 8.47 23.51
N ASP A 239 9.28 7.73 23.68
CA ASP A 239 8.73 6.84 22.64
C ASP A 239 7.43 7.42 22.08
N GLY A 240 7.49 7.91 20.85
CA GLY A 240 6.33 8.48 20.15
C GLY A 240 5.26 7.46 19.80
N LYS A 241 5.52 6.14 19.92
CA LYS A 241 4.55 5.08 19.56
C LYS A 241 3.98 5.18 18.14
N GLY A 242 4.68 5.86 17.24
CA GLY A 242 4.24 6.12 15.86
C GLY A 242 3.42 7.40 15.70
N HIS A 243 3.20 8.16 16.77
CA HIS A 243 2.53 9.45 16.75
C HIS A 243 3.47 10.60 16.39
N VAL A 244 2.85 11.72 16.00
CA VAL A 244 3.55 12.94 15.62
C VAL A 244 3.33 14.09 16.60
N ILE A 245 4.28 15.03 16.65
CA ILE A 245 4.10 16.37 17.19
C ILE A 245 4.12 17.33 16.01
N ASP A 246 2.99 17.99 15.77
CA ASP A 246 2.76 18.85 14.61
C ASP A 246 2.84 20.33 14.98
N GLY A 247 3.53 21.10 14.14
CA GLY A 247 3.57 22.56 14.22
C GLY A 247 4.48 23.11 15.32
N LEU A 248 5.45 22.32 15.82
CA LEU A 248 6.33 22.75 16.90
C LEU A 248 7.12 24.01 16.51
N TYR A 249 6.92 25.09 17.26
CA TYR A 249 7.57 26.38 17.04
C TYR A 249 8.55 26.68 18.18
N ILE A 250 9.81 26.96 17.84
CA ILE A 250 10.85 27.38 18.78
C ILE A 250 11.64 28.54 18.15
N ASN A 251 11.66 29.71 18.77
CA ASN A 251 12.30 30.90 18.25
C ASN A 251 13.28 31.50 19.26
N ARG A 252 14.47 30.90 19.30
CA ARG A 252 15.54 31.16 20.27
C ARG A 252 16.85 31.54 19.59
N GLY A 253 16.80 32.43 18.60
CA GLY A 253 17.94 32.77 17.73
C GLY A 253 19.21 33.31 18.43
N SER A 254 19.13 33.66 19.72
CA SER A 254 20.29 34.05 20.53
C SER A 254 20.82 32.94 21.45
N GLU A 255 20.09 31.83 21.60
CA GLU A 255 20.34 30.77 22.57
C GLU A 255 20.95 29.55 21.87
N ASN A 256 21.78 28.80 22.59
CA ASN A 256 22.36 27.57 22.09
C ASN A 256 21.52 26.38 22.54
N GLU A 257 21.82 25.19 22.02
CA GLU A 257 21.22 23.92 22.43
C GLU A 257 19.71 23.94 22.27
N VAL A 258 19.27 24.06 21.02
CA VAL A 258 17.86 24.26 20.67
C VAL A 258 17.34 23.05 19.91
N GLY A 259 16.19 22.55 20.35
CA GLY A 259 15.42 21.46 19.76
C GLY A 259 14.23 21.09 20.64
N LEU A 260 13.49 20.02 20.34
CA LEU A 260 12.49 19.51 21.30
C LEU A 260 13.16 19.26 22.67
N PHE A 261 14.37 18.71 22.65
CA PHE A 261 15.27 18.64 23.79
C PHE A 261 16.47 19.54 23.55
N GLY A 262 16.80 20.41 24.51
CA GLY A 262 17.96 21.28 24.37
C GLY A 262 19.25 20.47 24.49
N GLN A 263 19.38 19.77 25.62
CA GLN A 263 20.46 18.80 25.84
C GLN A 263 19.93 17.44 26.32
N ASN A 264 20.47 16.37 25.73
CA ASN A 264 20.29 14.99 26.18
C ASN A 264 21.64 14.35 26.48
N TRP A 265 21.92 14.12 27.76
CA TRP A 265 23.13 13.43 28.20
C TRP A 265 22.78 12.12 28.87
N SER A 266 22.20 11.22 28.08
CA SER A 266 21.70 9.93 28.54
C SER A 266 21.90 8.85 27.50
N LEU A 267 22.16 7.63 27.97
CA LEU A 267 22.24 6.43 27.12
C LEU A 267 20.85 5.89 26.74
N LYS A 268 19.79 6.67 26.95
CA LYS A 268 18.41 6.31 26.63
C LYS A 268 18.10 6.62 25.17
N SER A 269 16.84 6.43 24.78
CA SER A 269 16.40 6.51 23.39
C SER A 269 15.28 7.51 23.15
N ILE A 270 15.29 8.11 21.96
CA ILE A 270 14.12 8.76 21.34
C ILE A 270 13.69 7.89 20.17
N SER A 271 12.45 7.41 20.16
CA SER A 271 12.02 6.46 19.14
C SER A 271 10.58 6.62 18.67
N ASN A 272 10.29 6.18 17.46
CA ASN A 272 8.93 6.13 16.90
C ASN A 272 8.23 7.49 16.94
N LEU A 273 8.98 8.58 16.75
CA LEU A 273 8.50 9.95 16.88
C LEU A 273 8.64 10.71 15.57
N GLY A 274 7.55 11.26 15.07
CA GLY A 274 7.60 12.29 14.02
C GLY A 274 7.47 13.69 14.60
N LEU A 275 8.32 14.62 14.19
CA LEU A 275 8.03 16.05 14.28
C LEU A 275 7.62 16.56 12.90
N THR A 276 6.41 17.08 12.77
CA THR A 276 5.88 17.60 11.51
C THR A 276 5.73 19.10 11.52
N ASN A 277 6.01 19.74 10.38
CA ASN A 277 5.83 21.17 10.19
C ASN A 277 6.53 22.02 11.27
N VAL A 278 7.76 21.66 11.64
CA VAL A 278 8.51 22.42 12.65
C VAL A 278 8.98 23.76 12.09
N ASP A 279 9.08 24.77 12.94
CA ASP A 279 9.82 26.00 12.68
C ASP A 279 10.70 26.29 13.88
N ILE A 280 11.97 25.87 13.78
CA ILE A 280 12.94 25.89 14.87
C ILE A 280 14.07 26.83 14.49
N THR A 281 14.30 27.83 15.32
CA THR A 281 15.38 28.80 15.19
C THR A 281 16.20 28.84 16.48
N GLY A 282 17.51 28.61 16.36
CA GLY A 282 18.47 28.69 17.46
C GLY A 282 19.78 29.37 17.02
N LYS A 283 20.80 29.37 17.88
CA LYS A 283 22.13 29.89 17.58
C LYS A 283 23.14 28.78 17.28
N ASN A 284 23.65 28.10 18.28
CA ASN A 284 24.58 26.98 18.11
C ASN A 284 23.95 25.69 18.62
N TYR A 285 24.31 24.55 18.01
CA TYR A 285 23.81 23.22 18.42
C TYR A 285 22.29 23.17 18.27
N VAL A 286 21.82 23.26 17.03
CA VAL A 286 20.39 23.31 16.71
C VAL A 286 20.01 22.01 16.02
N GLY A 287 19.10 21.26 16.63
CA GLY A 287 18.53 20.03 16.09
C GLY A 287 17.02 20.05 16.14
N GLY A 288 16.34 19.36 15.23
CA GLY A 288 14.89 19.21 15.33
C GLY A 288 14.48 18.46 16.60
N LEU A 289 15.16 17.33 16.88
CA LEU A 289 14.92 16.55 18.09
C LEU A 289 15.81 17.02 19.24
N VAL A 290 17.12 17.11 19.04
CA VAL A 290 18.08 17.39 20.12
C VAL A 290 19.12 18.41 19.69
N GLY A 291 19.32 19.47 20.47
CA GLY A 291 20.40 20.44 20.24
C GLY A 291 21.78 19.81 20.42
N ASP A 292 22.07 19.33 21.63
CA ASP A 292 23.32 18.66 22.01
C ASP A 292 23.06 17.27 22.64
N ALA A 293 23.65 16.22 22.08
CA ALA A 293 23.40 14.83 22.43
C ALA A 293 24.67 14.09 22.89
N LEU A 294 24.57 13.30 23.96
CA LEU A 294 25.62 12.39 24.43
C LEU A 294 25.08 10.98 24.63
N GLY A 295 25.58 10.03 23.84
CA GLY A 295 25.27 8.60 23.96
C GLY A 295 23.83 8.20 23.60
N LEU A 296 23.10 9.07 22.90
CA LEU A 296 21.69 8.93 22.57
C LEU A 296 21.48 7.97 21.40
N THR A 297 20.43 7.14 21.49
CA THR A 297 19.90 6.40 20.33
C THR A 297 18.63 7.03 19.80
N ILE A 298 18.63 7.46 18.55
CA ILE A 298 17.45 7.90 17.80
C ILE A 298 17.07 6.80 16.80
N ASN A 299 15.87 6.24 16.92
CA ASN A 299 15.42 5.16 16.04
C ASN A 299 13.98 5.32 15.56
N ASN A 300 13.73 5.08 14.26
CA ASN A 300 12.39 5.18 13.68
C ASN A 300 11.75 6.55 13.94
N SER A 301 12.53 7.61 13.77
CA SER A 301 12.09 8.98 14.06
C SER A 301 12.36 9.88 12.87
N TYR A 302 11.57 10.93 12.74
CA TYR A 302 11.72 11.86 11.63
C TYR A 302 11.35 13.29 11.97
N VAL A 303 11.88 14.23 11.19
CA VAL A 303 11.57 15.66 11.30
C VAL A 303 11.27 16.23 9.92
N THR A 304 10.23 17.07 9.83
CA THR A 304 9.89 17.86 8.64
C THR A 304 9.62 19.31 9.00
N GLY A 305 9.89 20.25 8.10
CA GLY A 305 9.72 21.69 8.33
C GLY A 305 11.01 22.49 8.09
N THR A 306 11.23 23.54 8.88
CA THR A 306 12.36 24.47 8.74
C THR A 306 13.19 24.51 10.02
N ILE A 307 14.52 24.45 9.87
CA ILE A 307 15.47 24.54 10.97
C ILE A 307 16.55 25.58 10.63
N ASN A 308 16.62 26.63 11.45
CA ASN A 308 17.58 27.71 11.31
C ASN A 308 18.54 27.74 12.50
N GLY A 309 19.82 27.78 12.22
CA GLY A 309 20.86 27.97 13.22
C GLY A 309 22.06 28.73 12.67
N TYR A 310 23.15 28.72 13.42
CA TYR A 310 24.42 29.31 13.01
C TYR A 310 25.53 28.26 12.94
N ASN A 311 25.90 27.61 14.05
CA ASN A 311 26.89 26.53 14.02
C ASN A 311 26.29 25.20 14.49
N SER A 312 26.71 24.11 13.83
CA SER A 312 26.31 22.73 14.13
C SER A 312 24.78 22.59 14.10
N VAL A 313 24.25 22.61 12.88
CA VAL A 313 22.81 22.58 12.61
C VAL A 313 22.48 21.25 11.93
N GLY A 314 21.62 20.46 12.57
CA GLY A 314 21.18 19.16 12.07
C GLY A 314 19.67 19.02 12.03
N GLY A 315 19.16 18.16 11.16
CA GLY A 315 17.72 17.89 11.14
C GLY A 315 17.24 17.11 12.37
N LEU A 316 18.05 16.18 12.90
CA LEU A 316 17.75 15.44 14.13
C LEU A 316 18.58 15.93 15.31
N ILE A 317 19.90 15.95 15.15
CA ILE A 317 20.85 16.34 16.20
C ILE A 317 21.71 17.51 15.72
N GLY A 318 21.83 18.59 16.49
CA GLY A 318 22.77 19.67 16.17
C GLY A 318 24.22 19.25 16.36
N TYR A 319 24.55 18.83 17.59
CA TYR A 319 25.88 18.44 18.03
C TYR A 319 25.88 17.11 18.76
N GLY A 320 26.87 16.25 18.50
CA GLY A 320 26.94 14.91 19.10
C GLY A 320 28.27 14.59 19.78
N TYR A 321 28.22 14.23 21.06
CA TYR A 321 29.31 13.62 21.84
C TYR A 321 29.14 12.11 22.01
N ASN A 322 30.24 11.35 21.96
CA ASN A 322 30.38 9.96 22.39
C ASN A 322 29.18 9.01 22.13
N ASN A 323 29.27 8.13 21.11
CA ASN A 323 28.36 6.97 20.93
C ASN A 323 26.88 7.33 20.71
N ASN A 324 26.62 8.33 19.87
CA ASN A 324 25.26 8.57 19.38
C ASN A 324 24.96 7.70 18.16
N PHE A 325 23.74 7.19 18.08
CA PHE A 325 23.26 6.30 17.01
C PHE A 325 21.97 6.85 16.40
N ILE A 326 21.95 7.07 15.08
CA ILE A 326 20.74 7.39 14.31
C ILE A 326 20.46 6.21 13.39
N THR A 327 19.33 5.54 13.59
CA THR A 327 18.95 4.34 12.83
C THR A 327 17.53 4.42 12.31
N ASN A 328 17.27 3.93 11.10
CA ASN A 328 15.90 3.88 10.52
C ASN A 328 15.18 5.23 10.62
N SER A 329 15.90 6.34 10.44
CA SER A 329 15.36 7.68 10.67
C SER A 329 15.53 8.56 9.44
N TYR A 330 14.70 9.59 9.30
CA TYR A 330 14.81 10.46 8.14
C TYR A 330 14.47 11.91 8.44
N THR A 331 14.87 12.82 7.56
CA THR A 331 14.43 14.21 7.60
C THR A 331 13.97 14.70 6.24
N SER A 332 12.96 15.57 6.25
CA SER A 332 12.48 16.31 5.08
C SER A 332 12.38 17.78 5.46
N VAL A 333 13.54 18.42 5.58
CA VAL A 333 13.68 19.74 6.21
C VAL A 333 14.44 20.70 5.31
N ASP A 334 14.07 21.97 5.40
CA ASP A 334 14.88 23.07 4.92
C ASP A 334 15.77 23.58 6.07
N ILE A 335 17.08 23.38 5.94
CA ILE A 335 18.07 23.76 6.95
C ILE A 335 18.88 24.95 6.47
N THR A 336 19.05 25.94 7.35
CA THR A 336 20.00 27.03 7.15
C THR A 336 20.96 27.13 8.32
N GLY A 337 22.26 27.19 8.03
CA GLY A 337 23.30 27.51 9.01
C GLY A 337 24.56 28.09 8.38
N ASN A 338 25.64 28.14 9.15
CA ASN A 338 26.94 28.67 8.72
C ASN A 338 28.02 27.58 8.74
N TYR A 339 28.28 26.93 9.87
CA TYR A 339 29.34 25.91 9.97
C TYR A 339 28.78 24.58 10.46
N GLY A 340 29.16 23.46 9.84
CA GLY A 340 28.74 22.13 10.28
C GLY A 340 27.24 21.94 10.11
N VAL A 341 26.78 21.92 8.86
CA VAL A 341 25.34 21.84 8.54
C VAL A 341 25.06 20.49 7.88
N GLY A 342 24.18 19.69 8.49
CA GLY A 342 23.87 18.35 8.02
C GLY A 342 22.37 18.06 8.04
N GLY A 343 21.88 17.23 7.11
CA GLY A 343 20.45 16.87 7.11
C GLY A 343 20.01 16.03 8.30
N LEU A 344 20.89 15.21 8.87
CA LEU A 344 20.60 14.43 10.10
C LEU A 344 21.38 14.97 11.31
N LEU A 345 22.69 15.17 11.14
CA LEU A 345 23.59 15.64 12.19
C LEU A 345 24.43 16.81 11.71
N GLY A 346 24.48 17.90 12.47
CA GLY A 346 25.37 19.03 12.17
C GLY A 346 26.85 18.65 12.31
N GLU A 347 27.27 18.30 13.53
CA GLU A 347 28.65 17.95 13.84
C GLU A 347 28.78 16.81 14.86
N ALA A 348 29.68 15.87 14.59
CA ALA A 348 30.17 14.90 15.58
C ALA A 348 31.44 15.43 16.26
N HIS A 349 31.48 15.44 17.60
CA HIS A 349 32.67 15.84 18.35
C HIS A 349 33.86 14.92 18.07
N SER A 350 35.06 15.49 18.05
CA SER A 350 36.33 14.76 17.86
C SER A 350 36.45 13.56 18.82
N ARG A 351 36.97 12.42 18.34
CA ARG A 351 37.17 11.17 19.13
C ARG A 351 35.87 10.51 19.64
N SER A 352 34.71 10.90 19.13
CA SER A 352 33.43 10.26 19.41
C SER A 352 33.08 9.30 18.27
N ILE A 353 32.63 8.08 18.60
CA ILE A 353 32.05 7.20 17.59
C ILE A 353 30.60 7.63 17.39
N PHE A 354 30.26 8.13 16.20
CA PHE A 354 28.87 8.40 15.81
C PHE A 354 28.47 7.38 14.75
N SER A 355 27.23 6.89 14.75
CA SER A 355 26.74 6.05 13.65
C SER A 355 25.41 6.52 13.07
N ILE A 356 25.35 6.58 11.74
CA ILE A 356 24.12 6.75 10.97
C ILE A 356 23.93 5.49 10.13
N SER A 357 22.77 4.84 10.26
CA SER A 357 22.42 3.68 9.44
C SER A 357 20.96 3.67 9.01
N ASN A 358 20.70 3.08 7.84
CA ASN A 358 19.35 2.90 7.30
C ASN A 358 18.53 4.20 7.32
N SER A 359 19.17 5.32 7.01
CA SER A 359 18.60 6.65 7.22
C SER A 359 18.74 7.50 5.97
N TYR A 360 17.84 8.46 5.79
CA TYR A 360 17.88 9.31 4.62
C TYR A 360 17.42 10.74 4.84
N THR A 361 17.79 11.63 3.92
CA THR A 361 17.36 13.03 3.99
C THR A 361 16.89 13.55 2.64
N THR A 362 15.93 14.46 2.71
CA THR A 362 15.37 15.23 1.59
C THR A 362 15.20 16.70 2.04
N GLY A 363 14.83 17.59 1.11
CA GLY A 363 14.71 19.04 1.38
C GLY A 363 15.94 19.82 0.91
N THR A 364 16.16 20.99 1.49
CA THR A 364 17.25 21.91 1.10
C THR A 364 18.18 22.18 2.27
N ILE A 365 19.49 22.06 2.07
CA ILE A 365 20.50 22.29 3.10
C ILE A 365 21.42 23.41 2.65
N ASN A 366 21.29 24.56 3.31
CA ASN A 366 22.08 25.76 3.05
C ASN A 366 23.09 25.98 4.18
N GLY A 367 24.35 26.11 3.81
CA GLY A 367 25.42 26.41 4.76
C GLY A 367 26.53 27.27 4.17
N ASN A 368 27.57 27.52 4.97
CA ASN A 368 28.78 28.17 4.49
C ASN A 368 29.94 27.16 4.41
N ASN A 369 30.26 26.48 5.51
CA ASN A 369 31.40 25.56 5.59
C ASN A 369 31.00 24.19 6.17
N SER A 370 31.57 23.12 5.63
CA SER A 370 31.29 21.74 6.05
C SER A 370 29.79 21.44 6.00
N VAL A 371 29.25 21.41 4.78
CA VAL A 371 27.82 21.20 4.51
C VAL A 371 27.65 19.85 3.82
N GLY A 372 26.76 19.01 4.36
CA GLY A 372 26.48 17.69 3.81
C GLY A 372 25.01 17.29 3.91
N GLY A 373 24.57 16.42 3.01
CA GLY A 373 23.20 15.91 2.98
C GLY A 373 22.80 15.12 4.22
N LEU A 374 23.72 14.35 4.80
CA LEU A 374 23.51 13.63 6.06
C LEU A 374 24.25 14.30 7.22
N MET A 375 25.52 14.65 7.00
CA MET A 375 26.40 15.19 8.04
C MET A 375 27.23 16.38 7.57
N GLY A 376 27.30 17.42 8.38
CA GLY A 376 28.22 18.54 8.13
C GLY A 376 29.68 18.12 8.36
N LEU A 377 30.01 17.83 9.61
CA LEU A 377 31.36 17.41 10.04
C LEU A 377 31.35 16.00 10.65
N ALA A 378 32.05 15.07 10.00
CA ALA A 378 32.21 13.68 10.43
C ALA A 378 33.59 13.40 11.03
N ASN A 379 33.62 13.30 12.36
CA ASN A 379 34.79 12.92 13.12
C ASN A 379 34.58 11.51 13.69
N SER A 380 35.46 10.58 13.37
CA SER A 380 35.38 9.18 13.84
C SER A 380 33.99 8.53 13.70
N SER A 381 33.26 8.88 12.63
CA SER A 381 31.86 8.52 12.43
C SER A 381 31.69 7.39 11.40
N SER A 382 30.63 6.60 11.52
CA SER A 382 30.27 5.52 10.60
C SER A 382 28.91 5.78 9.95
N ILE A 383 28.90 5.96 8.64
CA ILE A 383 27.68 6.09 7.84
C ILE A 383 27.53 4.83 7.00
N SER A 384 26.38 4.18 7.08
CA SER A 384 26.11 2.92 6.38
C SER A 384 24.69 2.85 5.85
N ASN A 385 24.46 2.19 4.73
CA ASN A 385 23.12 1.93 4.19
C ASN A 385 22.22 3.18 4.23
N SER A 386 22.75 4.33 3.81
CA SER A 386 22.06 5.62 3.99
C SER A 386 22.17 6.43 2.71
N TYR A 387 21.21 7.32 2.48
CA TYR A 387 21.24 8.12 1.28
C TYR A 387 20.68 9.52 1.47
N SER A 388 21.00 10.43 0.58
CA SER A 388 20.34 11.74 0.57
C SER A 388 20.00 12.17 -0.85
N THR A 389 18.82 12.76 -0.98
CA THR A 389 18.36 13.45 -2.19
C THR A 389 18.16 14.94 -1.93
N ALA A 390 18.61 15.44 -0.77
CA ALA A 390 18.52 16.84 -0.43
C ALA A 390 19.39 17.67 -1.38
N SER A 391 18.97 18.90 -1.68
CA SER A 391 19.82 19.85 -2.41
C SER A 391 20.77 20.52 -1.42
N VAL A 392 22.08 20.44 -1.68
CA VAL A 392 23.14 20.90 -0.76
C VAL A 392 23.86 22.10 -1.34
N PHE A 393 23.78 23.25 -0.67
CA PHE A 393 24.33 24.51 -1.14
C PHE A 393 25.26 25.13 -0.09
N GLY A 394 26.46 25.51 -0.53
CA GLY A 394 27.49 26.09 0.33
C GLY A 394 28.12 27.36 -0.26
N SER A 395 28.37 28.37 0.57
CA SER A 395 29.10 29.58 0.13
C SER A 395 30.61 29.55 0.42
N GLY A 396 31.11 28.53 1.11
CA GLY A 396 32.50 28.40 1.55
C GLY A 396 33.09 27.06 1.15
N ASN A 397 33.76 26.41 2.11
CA ASN A 397 34.60 25.24 1.85
C ASN A 397 33.94 23.93 2.33
N ASN A 398 34.31 22.83 1.67
CA ASN A 398 33.96 21.45 2.03
C ASN A 398 32.45 21.19 1.91
N ILE A 399 31.97 21.18 0.67
CA ILE A 399 30.56 20.97 0.35
C ILE A 399 30.43 19.60 -0.32
N GLY A 400 29.77 18.67 0.38
CA GLY A 400 29.61 17.30 -0.09
C GLY A 400 28.15 16.90 -0.21
N GLY A 401 27.86 15.96 -1.10
CA GLY A 401 26.52 15.39 -1.20
C GLY A 401 26.06 14.72 0.10
N LEU A 402 26.80 13.75 0.65
CA LEU A 402 26.48 13.12 1.94
C LEU A 402 27.16 13.81 3.12
N VAL A 403 28.46 14.11 3.00
CA VAL A 403 29.27 14.61 4.11
C VAL A 403 30.08 15.82 3.67
N GLY A 404 29.99 16.92 4.41
CA GLY A 404 30.81 18.10 4.15
C GLY A 404 32.29 17.81 4.32
N HIS A 405 32.68 17.40 5.54
CA HIS A 405 34.08 17.07 5.86
C HIS A 405 34.18 15.80 6.70
N GLN A 406 34.88 14.79 6.17
CA GLN A 406 35.09 13.46 6.74
C GLN A 406 36.54 13.31 7.25
N ARG A 407 36.72 13.04 8.55
CA ARG A 407 38.05 12.87 9.15
C ARG A 407 38.11 11.90 10.34
N ASP A 408 39.31 11.69 10.84
CA ASP A 408 39.62 10.93 12.05
C ASP A 408 39.09 9.49 12.02
N THR A 409 39.44 8.72 10.99
CA THR A 409 39.03 7.32 10.76
C THR A 409 37.53 7.12 10.50
N SER A 410 36.84 8.16 10.01
CA SER A 410 35.43 8.05 9.63
C SER A 410 35.22 7.12 8.43
N THR A 411 34.08 6.44 8.37
CA THR A 411 33.73 5.52 7.29
C THR A 411 32.39 5.86 6.65
N ILE A 412 32.29 5.69 5.34
CA ILE A 412 31.04 5.76 4.56
C ILE A 412 30.94 4.49 3.74
N ASN A 413 29.87 3.72 3.93
CA ASN A 413 29.68 2.40 3.33
C ASN A 413 28.28 2.28 2.73
N ASN A 414 28.14 1.62 1.57
CA ASN A 414 26.85 1.25 0.99
C ASN A 414 25.84 2.42 0.96
N SER A 415 26.30 3.60 0.58
CA SER A 415 25.53 4.83 0.71
C SER A 415 25.56 5.64 -0.58
N TYR A 416 24.54 6.46 -0.84
CA TYR A 416 24.52 7.24 -2.07
C TYR A 416 23.90 8.62 -1.96
N PHE A 417 24.28 9.51 -2.88
CA PHE A 417 23.70 10.85 -3.01
C PHE A 417 23.18 11.12 -4.42
N SER A 418 22.04 11.81 -4.53
CA SER A 418 21.43 12.16 -5.83
C SER A 418 20.69 13.50 -5.85
N GLY A 419 20.99 14.38 -4.88
CA GLY A 419 20.52 15.77 -4.92
C GLY A 419 21.48 16.68 -5.70
N ALA A 420 21.14 17.96 -5.83
CA ALA A 420 22.05 18.96 -6.38
C ALA A 420 23.15 19.30 -5.37
N VAL A 421 24.38 19.55 -5.82
CA VAL A 421 25.46 20.11 -4.99
C VAL A 421 26.03 21.36 -5.65
N SER A 422 26.10 22.45 -4.89
CA SER A 422 26.80 23.66 -5.34
C SER A 422 27.63 24.27 -4.21
N GLY A 423 28.86 24.68 -4.53
CA GLY A 423 29.74 25.36 -3.60
C GLY A 423 30.93 26.03 -4.26
N ASN A 424 31.79 26.65 -3.45
CA ASN A 424 32.93 27.44 -3.94
C ASN A 424 34.26 26.68 -3.87
N ASP A 425 34.52 25.94 -2.79
CA ASP A 425 35.79 25.25 -2.56
C ASP A 425 35.58 23.85 -1.98
N ASN A 426 36.41 22.89 -2.40
CA ASN A 426 36.30 21.46 -2.07
C ASN A 426 34.86 20.93 -2.22
N VAL A 427 34.34 20.98 -3.45
CA VAL A 427 32.99 20.51 -3.77
C VAL A 427 33.05 19.09 -4.32
N GLY A 428 32.38 18.15 -3.66
CA GLY A 428 32.31 16.76 -4.11
C GLY A 428 30.87 16.27 -4.20
N GLY A 429 30.59 15.42 -5.19
CA GLY A 429 29.27 14.81 -5.36
C GLY A 429 28.85 13.93 -4.19
N LEU A 430 29.82 13.37 -3.43
CA LEU A 430 29.58 12.55 -2.24
C LEU A 430 30.16 13.20 -0.98
N VAL A 431 31.42 13.63 -1.00
CA VAL A 431 32.13 14.20 0.16
C VAL A 431 32.87 15.46 -0.25
N GLY A 432 32.78 16.53 0.54
CA GLY A 432 33.51 17.77 0.24
C GLY A 432 35.01 17.61 0.43
N TYR A 433 35.43 17.30 1.66
CA TYR A 433 36.83 17.03 2.01
C TYR A 433 36.95 15.74 2.83
N THR A 434 37.90 14.87 2.51
CA THR A 434 38.21 13.68 3.30
C THR A 434 39.69 13.59 3.68
N PHE A 435 39.97 13.24 4.94
CA PHE A 435 41.32 13.03 5.47
C PHE A 435 41.35 11.85 6.43
N ASP A 436 42.33 10.94 6.26
CA ASP A 436 42.52 9.78 7.15
C ASP A 436 41.21 9.01 7.43
N SER A 437 40.46 8.71 6.37
CA SER A 437 39.10 8.16 6.43
C SER A 437 38.82 7.28 5.22
N THR A 438 37.77 6.46 5.27
CA THR A 438 37.48 5.44 4.23
C THR A 438 36.10 5.61 3.64
N ILE A 439 36.00 5.45 2.33
CA ILE A 439 34.74 5.35 1.59
C ILE A 439 34.73 3.96 0.92
N THR A 440 33.61 3.26 0.92
CA THR A 440 33.47 1.94 0.31
C THR A 440 32.07 1.78 -0.27
N ASN A 441 31.97 1.19 -1.47
CA ASN A 441 30.68 0.88 -2.12
C ASN A 441 29.69 2.04 -2.06
N SER A 442 30.14 3.26 -2.33
CA SER A 442 29.30 4.45 -2.17
C SER A 442 29.25 5.25 -3.45
N TYR A 443 28.12 5.91 -3.71
CA TYR A 443 27.77 6.35 -5.05
C TYR A 443 27.25 7.78 -5.06
N TRP A 444 27.60 8.56 -6.09
CA TRP A 444 26.95 9.85 -6.32
C TRP A 444 26.49 9.94 -7.77
N ASP A 445 25.32 10.53 -7.98
CA ASP A 445 24.77 10.70 -9.32
C ASP A 445 25.33 11.97 -9.97
N ILE A 446 26.15 11.79 -11.00
CA ILE A 446 26.88 12.88 -11.67
C ILE A 446 25.92 13.90 -12.31
N ASP A 447 24.82 13.41 -12.88
CA ASP A 447 23.88 14.25 -13.63
C ASP A 447 23.09 15.16 -12.70
N THR A 448 22.62 14.63 -11.57
CA THR A 448 21.83 15.38 -10.59
C THR A 448 22.69 16.28 -9.71
N THR A 449 23.88 15.82 -9.32
CA THR A 449 24.81 16.61 -8.49
C THR A 449 25.46 17.74 -9.26
N GLY A 450 25.66 17.56 -10.58
CA GLY A 450 26.50 18.42 -11.40
C GLY A 450 28.01 18.28 -11.10
N GLN A 451 28.42 17.28 -10.30
CA GLN A 451 29.80 17.10 -9.86
C GLN A 451 30.45 15.89 -10.53
N THR A 452 31.58 16.11 -11.21
CA THR A 452 32.35 15.03 -11.86
C THR A 452 33.18 14.22 -10.87
N ASN A 453 33.55 14.81 -9.73
CA ASN A 453 34.32 14.15 -8.67
C ASN A 453 33.41 13.83 -7.48
N GLY A 454 33.50 12.60 -6.96
CA GLY A 454 32.79 12.21 -5.74
C GLY A 454 33.37 12.86 -4.49
N VAL A 455 34.67 13.15 -4.50
CA VAL A 455 35.37 13.81 -3.39
C VAL A 455 36.01 15.10 -3.90
N GLY A 456 35.71 16.23 -3.26
CA GLY A 456 36.24 17.54 -3.65
C GLY A 456 37.73 17.66 -3.37
N LEU A 457 38.17 17.27 -2.17
CA LEU A 457 39.57 17.18 -1.77
C LEU A 457 39.84 15.90 -0.99
N GLY A 458 40.95 15.23 -1.28
CA GLY A 458 41.35 13.96 -0.65
C GLY A 458 41.18 12.75 -1.58
N SER A 459 41.12 11.55 -1.01
CA SER A 459 41.00 10.30 -1.78
C SER A 459 39.55 10.01 -2.16
N SER A 460 39.29 9.73 -3.44
CA SER A 460 37.99 9.28 -3.95
C SER A 460 37.85 7.76 -4.04
N ALA A 461 38.81 6.99 -3.51
CA ALA A 461 38.75 5.53 -3.54
C ALA A 461 37.48 5.01 -2.85
N GLY A 462 36.77 4.09 -3.51
CA GLY A 462 35.51 3.51 -3.03
C GLY A 462 34.25 4.36 -3.28
N ALA A 463 34.41 5.58 -3.80
CA ALA A 463 33.32 6.37 -4.34
C ALA A 463 33.19 6.12 -5.85
N THR A 464 31.98 5.83 -6.33
CA THR A 464 31.68 5.57 -7.75
C THR A 464 30.62 6.53 -8.30
N GLY A 465 30.92 7.21 -9.40
CA GLY A 465 29.96 8.07 -10.08
C GLY A 465 28.97 7.25 -10.90
N ILE A 466 27.68 7.56 -10.77
CA ILE A 466 26.58 6.92 -11.51
C ILE A 466 25.86 7.95 -12.38
N TYR A 467 25.14 7.47 -13.38
CA TYR A 467 24.41 8.33 -14.33
C TYR A 467 22.93 8.00 -14.32
N SER A 468 22.09 9.04 -14.32
CA SER A 468 20.65 8.93 -14.54
C SER A 468 20.25 9.23 -15.99
N SER A 469 21.15 9.83 -16.77
CA SER A 469 20.95 10.19 -18.17
C SER A 469 21.47 9.14 -19.17
N THR A 470 22.31 8.20 -18.73
CA THR A 470 22.93 7.20 -19.61
C THR A 470 22.90 5.80 -19.00
N ASN A 471 23.02 4.77 -19.85
CA ASN A 471 23.12 3.38 -19.39
C ASN A 471 24.53 2.97 -18.94
N THR A 472 25.51 3.89 -18.96
CA THR A 472 26.86 3.62 -18.46
C THR A 472 26.85 3.81 -16.95
N VAL A 473 27.10 2.76 -16.16
CA VAL A 473 26.99 2.81 -14.68
C VAL A 473 25.63 3.39 -14.24
N ASN A 474 24.56 2.75 -14.71
CA ASN A 474 23.19 3.24 -14.61
C ASN A 474 22.70 3.32 -13.16
N ALA A 475 22.22 4.49 -12.73
CA ALA A 475 21.66 4.74 -11.40
C ALA A 475 20.38 3.92 -11.11
N PHE A 476 19.71 3.40 -12.14
CA PHE A 476 18.47 2.65 -12.04
C PHE A 476 18.65 1.14 -12.19
N SER A 477 19.88 0.63 -12.05
CA SER A 477 20.16 -0.80 -12.14
C SER A 477 20.77 -1.36 -10.87
N LYS A 478 20.28 -2.51 -10.41
CA LYS A 478 20.76 -3.20 -9.20
C LYS A 478 22.24 -3.56 -9.30
N ASP A 479 22.69 -3.96 -10.49
CA ASP A 479 24.06 -4.41 -10.75
C ASP A 479 25.11 -3.30 -10.57
N THR A 480 24.67 -2.03 -10.60
CA THR A 480 25.54 -0.86 -10.32
C THR A 480 26.00 -0.81 -8.86
N TYR A 481 25.14 -1.24 -7.93
CA TYR A 481 25.30 -1.05 -6.49
C TYR A 481 25.96 -2.25 -5.81
N ALA A 482 27.18 -2.57 -6.23
CA ALA A 482 28.01 -3.59 -5.59
C ALA A 482 28.11 -3.35 -4.06
N GLY A 483 27.81 -4.40 -3.28
CA GLY A 483 27.85 -4.35 -1.80
C GLY A 483 26.54 -3.96 -1.11
N PHE A 484 25.53 -3.48 -1.85
CA PHE A 484 24.19 -3.25 -1.30
C PHE A 484 23.46 -4.58 -1.11
N ASP A 485 22.84 -4.78 0.06
CA ASP A 485 21.98 -5.93 0.34
C ASP A 485 20.54 -5.65 -0.09
N PHE A 486 20.17 -6.11 -1.28
CA PHE A 486 18.81 -5.98 -1.82
C PHE A 486 17.80 -6.98 -1.25
N THR A 487 18.23 -7.86 -0.35
CA THR A 487 17.37 -8.80 0.37
C THR A 487 16.81 -8.13 1.62
N ASN A 488 17.68 -7.47 2.40
CA ASN A 488 17.33 -6.97 3.73
C ASN A 488 17.25 -5.45 3.83
N ASP A 489 18.20 -4.72 3.23
CA ASP A 489 18.33 -3.27 3.47
C ASP A 489 17.69 -2.44 2.36
N TRP A 490 17.84 -2.87 1.11
CA TRP A 490 17.50 -2.10 -0.07
C TRP A 490 16.49 -2.80 -0.99
N ILE A 491 15.70 -2.02 -1.71
CA ILE A 491 14.93 -2.46 -2.87
C ILE A 491 15.20 -1.51 -4.03
N ILE A 492 15.24 -2.04 -5.24
CA ILE A 492 15.35 -1.24 -6.46
C ILE A 492 14.34 -1.79 -7.46
N TYR A 493 13.60 -0.88 -8.09
CA TYR A 493 12.77 -1.18 -9.24
C TYR A 493 13.59 -0.90 -10.48
N GLU A 494 14.08 -1.97 -11.12
CA GLU A 494 14.95 -1.91 -12.31
C GLU A 494 14.40 -0.94 -13.36
N GLY A 495 15.24 -0.02 -13.81
CA GLY A 495 14.88 1.00 -14.80
C GLY A 495 13.99 2.14 -14.29
N HIS A 496 13.55 2.11 -13.02
CA HIS A 496 12.60 3.07 -12.47
C HIS A 496 13.13 3.88 -11.28
N THR A 497 13.84 3.23 -10.35
CA THR A 497 14.26 3.89 -9.10
C THR A 497 15.74 3.68 -8.82
N ARG A 498 16.32 4.58 -8.02
CA ARG A 498 17.56 4.29 -7.27
C ARG A 498 17.22 3.35 -6.10
N PRO A 499 18.21 2.79 -5.37
CA PRO A 499 17.94 1.97 -4.19
C PRO A 499 17.12 2.72 -3.15
N LEU A 500 16.01 2.13 -2.74
CA LEU A 500 15.12 2.61 -1.69
C LEU A 500 15.35 1.79 -0.42
N LEU A 501 15.26 2.41 0.74
CA LEU A 501 15.43 1.71 2.01
C LEU A 501 14.18 0.91 2.34
N ARG A 502 14.33 -0.41 2.46
CA ARG A 502 13.24 -1.34 2.79
C ARG A 502 12.57 -1.03 4.13
N ALA A 503 13.34 -0.54 5.10
CA ALA A 503 12.87 -0.24 6.45
C ALA A 503 11.71 0.77 6.51
N PHE A 504 11.51 1.57 5.46
CA PHE A 504 10.40 2.53 5.38
C PHE A 504 9.36 2.14 4.34
N MET A 505 9.32 0.89 3.87
CA MET A 505 8.37 0.47 2.85
C MET A 505 7.43 -0.60 3.39
N THR A 506 6.20 -0.63 2.88
CA THR A 506 5.17 -1.60 3.28
C THR A 506 5.06 -2.72 2.25
N GLU A 507 4.93 -3.97 2.64
CA GLU A 507 4.76 -5.06 1.67
C GLU A 507 3.35 -5.10 1.06
N ILE A 508 3.28 -5.35 -0.24
CA ILE A 508 2.04 -5.67 -0.96
C ILE A 508 2.30 -6.78 -1.97
N THR A 509 1.36 -7.73 -2.07
CA THR A 509 1.42 -8.80 -3.08
C THR A 509 0.37 -8.54 -4.14
N VAL A 510 0.79 -8.56 -5.40
CA VAL A 510 -0.05 -8.43 -6.59
C VAL A 510 -0.14 -9.80 -7.24
N LYS A 511 -1.30 -10.43 -7.12
CA LYS A 511 -1.55 -11.75 -7.67
C LYS A 511 -2.28 -11.66 -9.01
N ALA A 512 -1.74 -12.27 -10.06
CA ALA A 512 -2.50 -12.49 -11.29
C ALA A 512 -3.70 -13.41 -11.00
N ASN A 513 -4.88 -13.01 -11.48
CA ASN A 513 -6.07 -13.84 -11.30
C ASN A 513 -6.00 -15.10 -12.18
N ASP A 514 -6.67 -16.16 -11.73
CA ASP A 514 -6.84 -17.37 -12.53
C ASP A 514 -7.79 -17.11 -13.71
N ALA A 515 -7.54 -17.76 -14.85
CA ALA A 515 -8.39 -17.73 -16.03
C ALA A 515 -8.79 -19.14 -16.44
N THR A 516 -9.97 -19.29 -17.01
CA THR A 516 -10.43 -20.56 -17.58
C THR A 516 -11.03 -20.30 -18.95
N ARG A 517 -10.68 -21.15 -19.92
CA ARG A 517 -11.25 -21.13 -21.27
C ARG A 517 -11.45 -22.54 -21.80
N THR A 518 -12.10 -22.66 -22.95
CA THR A 518 -12.21 -23.92 -23.70
C THR A 518 -11.36 -23.80 -24.97
N TYR A 519 -10.73 -24.90 -25.40
CA TYR A 519 -9.90 -24.94 -26.60
C TYR A 519 -10.63 -24.36 -27.83
N ASP A 520 -10.00 -23.37 -28.46
CA ASP A 520 -10.54 -22.62 -29.60
C ASP A 520 -9.59 -22.56 -30.81
N GLY A 521 -8.48 -23.30 -30.76
CA GLY A 521 -7.46 -23.35 -31.81
C GLY A 521 -6.50 -22.15 -31.82
N THR A 522 -6.65 -21.19 -30.89
CA THR A 522 -5.83 -19.98 -30.80
C THR A 522 -4.97 -19.95 -29.54
N THR A 523 -3.89 -19.16 -29.54
CA THR A 523 -3.03 -18.95 -28.38
C THR A 523 -3.64 -17.91 -27.43
N TYR A 524 -3.69 -18.19 -26.14
CA TYR A 524 -4.16 -17.24 -25.13
C TYR A 524 -3.26 -15.98 -25.06
N ASN A 525 -3.89 -14.81 -25.10
CA ASN A 525 -3.25 -13.49 -25.03
C ASN A 525 -4.00 -12.51 -24.09
N GLY A 526 -4.83 -13.02 -23.18
CA GLY A 526 -5.69 -12.22 -22.30
C GLY A 526 -5.04 -11.82 -20.97
N SER A 527 -5.64 -10.84 -20.29
CA SER A 527 -5.36 -10.52 -18.90
C SER A 527 -6.57 -10.89 -18.03
N ALA A 528 -6.34 -11.63 -16.95
CA ALA A 528 -7.39 -12.01 -15.99
C ALA A 528 -7.63 -10.93 -14.92
N GLY A 529 -6.91 -9.80 -15.00
CA GLY A 529 -6.80 -8.84 -13.91
C GLY A 529 -5.85 -9.32 -12.80
N VAL A 530 -5.79 -8.54 -11.73
CA VAL A 530 -5.01 -8.85 -10.53
C VAL A 530 -5.85 -8.68 -9.26
N THR A 531 -5.37 -9.25 -8.17
CA THR A 531 -5.83 -8.99 -6.80
C THR A 531 -4.65 -8.53 -5.94
N TYR A 532 -4.92 -7.60 -5.01
CA TYR A 532 -3.91 -7.05 -4.10
C TYR A 532 -4.13 -7.61 -2.69
N SER A 533 -3.05 -7.95 -1.98
CA SER A 533 -3.13 -8.48 -0.60
C SER A 533 -3.78 -7.49 0.38
N ASN A 534 -3.61 -6.18 0.15
CA ASN A 534 -4.34 -5.12 0.83
C ASN A 534 -5.25 -4.40 -0.18
N PRO A 535 -6.59 -4.58 -0.12
CA PRO A 535 -7.50 -3.94 -1.07
C PRO A 535 -7.68 -2.43 -0.85
N THR A 536 -7.25 -1.90 0.30
CA THR A 536 -7.31 -0.47 0.65
C THR A 536 -5.92 0.17 0.62
N TYR A 537 -5.06 -0.28 -0.29
CA TYR A 537 -3.74 0.33 -0.50
C TYR A 537 -3.86 1.74 -1.09
N ASP A 538 -2.86 2.57 -0.86
CA ASP A 538 -2.78 3.90 -1.45
C ASP A 538 -2.29 3.80 -2.90
N ASN A 539 -3.22 3.94 -3.85
CA ASN A 539 -2.90 3.85 -5.27
C ASN A 539 -1.99 4.98 -5.77
N SER A 540 -1.84 6.09 -5.04
CA SER A 540 -0.90 7.16 -5.40
C SER A 540 0.57 6.74 -5.26
N LEU A 541 0.83 5.70 -4.46
CA LEU A 541 2.18 5.17 -4.22
C LEU A 541 2.54 4.02 -5.17
N VAL A 542 1.59 3.52 -5.97
CA VAL A 542 1.82 2.47 -6.98
C VAL A 542 1.87 3.10 -8.36
N ASN A 543 3.01 2.96 -9.03
CA ASN A 543 3.28 3.54 -10.34
C ASN A 543 3.48 2.44 -11.39
N GLY A 544 3.52 2.83 -12.66
CA GLY A 544 3.75 1.92 -13.78
C GLY A 544 2.48 1.36 -14.42
N THR A 545 2.60 0.28 -15.17
CA THR A 545 1.48 -0.38 -15.85
C THR A 545 1.69 -1.88 -15.79
N LEU A 546 0.63 -2.61 -15.43
CA LEU A 546 0.66 -4.07 -15.35
C LEU A 546 1.01 -4.68 -16.71
N ALA A 547 2.12 -5.40 -16.75
CA ALA A 547 2.54 -6.24 -17.86
C ALA A 547 2.15 -7.69 -17.56
N TYR A 548 1.27 -8.26 -18.38
CA TYR A 548 0.89 -9.66 -18.28
C TYR A 548 1.79 -10.48 -19.20
N THR A 549 2.41 -11.51 -18.65
CA THR A 549 3.10 -12.54 -19.44
C THR A 549 2.54 -13.90 -19.08
N SER A 550 2.82 -14.91 -19.88
CA SER A 550 2.38 -16.27 -19.59
C SER A 550 3.46 -17.27 -19.98
N SER A 551 3.55 -18.37 -19.24
CA SER A 551 4.51 -19.44 -19.46
C SER A 551 3.83 -20.80 -19.45
N GLY A 552 4.31 -21.72 -20.30
CA GLY A 552 3.66 -23.03 -20.55
C GLY A 552 2.97 -23.07 -21.91
N ASP A 553 2.14 -24.11 -22.14
CA ASP A 553 1.34 -24.21 -23.35
C ASP A 553 0.10 -23.32 -23.24
N LEU A 554 0.06 -22.29 -24.08
CA LEU A 554 -0.99 -21.28 -24.08
C LEU A 554 -2.09 -21.56 -25.12
N LYS A 555 -1.92 -22.60 -25.94
CA LYS A 555 -2.88 -22.98 -26.97
C LYS A 555 -3.65 -24.22 -26.57
N ASN A 556 -2.95 -25.30 -26.25
CA ASN A 556 -3.55 -26.62 -26.06
C ASN A 556 -4.25 -26.75 -24.70
N ALA A 557 -5.09 -27.78 -24.56
CA ALA A 557 -5.77 -28.06 -23.32
C ALA A 557 -4.78 -28.49 -22.22
N GLY A 558 -4.99 -28.00 -21.01
CA GLY A 558 -4.04 -28.14 -19.91
C GLY A 558 -3.98 -26.89 -19.05
N THR A 559 -2.91 -26.77 -18.27
CA THR A 559 -2.68 -25.63 -17.38
C THR A 559 -1.41 -24.87 -17.77
N ALA A 560 -1.47 -23.55 -17.77
CA ALA A 560 -0.33 -22.66 -17.94
C ALA A 560 -0.31 -21.61 -16.83
N THR A 561 0.80 -20.89 -16.70
CA THR A 561 0.98 -19.85 -15.68
C THR A 561 0.76 -18.47 -16.28
N ILE A 562 0.04 -17.61 -15.54
CA ILE A 562 -0.11 -16.18 -15.82
C ILE A 562 0.78 -15.43 -14.83
N ASN A 563 1.73 -14.66 -15.34
CA ASN A 563 2.60 -13.81 -14.54
C ASN A 563 2.22 -12.34 -14.76
N VAL A 564 2.49 -11.52 -13.75
CA VAL A 564 2.32 -10.07 -13.79
C VAL A 564 3.58 -9.39 -13.29
N ASP A 565 3.89 -8.23 -13.87
CA ASP A 565 5.00 -7.36 -13.47
C ASP A 565 4.70 -5.91 -13.90
N GLY A 566 5.68 -5.00 -13.80
CA GLY A 566 5.67 -3.67 -14.40
C GLY A 566 5.20 -2.54 -13.49
N LEU A 567 4.89 -2.85 -12.22
CA LEU A 567 4.62 -1.85 -11.19
C LEU A 567 5.88 -1.53 -10.37
N TYR A 568 5.97 -0.28 -9.93
CA TYR A 568 7.03 0.19 -9.05
C TYR A 568 6.49 1.21 -8.04
N SER A 569 7.30 1.53 -7.03
CA SER A 569 6.96 2.47 -5.96
C SER A 569 8.12 3.41 -5.66
N SER A 570 7.87 4.49 -4.93
CA SER A 570 8.90 5.36 -4.35
C SER A 570 9.15 5.05 -2.87
N GLN A 571 10.17 5.67 -2.28
CA GLN A 571 10.42 5.63 -0.83
C GLN A 571 9.13 5.96 -0.05
N GLN A 572 8.90 5.27 1.07
CA GLN A 572 7.66 5.32 1.87
C GLN A 572 6.43 4.66 1.23
N GLY A 573 6.54 4.12 0.02
CA GLY A 573 5.50 3.32 -0.60
C GLY A 573 5.66 1.83 -0.35
N TYR A 574 5.47 1.03 -1.39
CA TYR A 574 5.33 -0.42 -1.28
C TYR A 574 6.56 -1.21 -1.73
N ILE A 575 6.85 -2.32 -1.06
CA ILE A 575 7.61 -3.46 -1.59
C ILE A 575 6.59 -4.33 -2.33
N ILE A 576 6.70 -4.36 -3.66
CA ILE A 576 5.72 -5.04 -4.53
C ILE A 576 6.23 -6.45 -4.86
N ASN A 577 5.52 -7.45 -4.36
CA ASN A 577 5.75 -8.85 -4.67
C ASN A 577 4.70 -9.33 -5.69
N TYR A 578 5.07 -10.24 -6.58
CA TYR A 578 4.16 -10.78 -7.58
C TYR A 578 3.88 -12.26 -7.34
N ASP A 579 2.59 -12.59 -7.35
CA ASP A 579 2.12 -13.98 -7.35
C ASP A 579 1.51 -14.33 -8.71
N THR A 580 1.68 -15.58 -9.08
CA THR A 580 1.19 -16.10 -10.35
C THR A 580 -0.27 -16.56 -10.26
N GLY A 581 -0.96 -16.47 -11.39
CA GLY A 581 -2.27 -17.05 -11.63
C GLY A 581 -2.16 -18.27 -12.54
N THR A 582 -3.24 -19.03 -12.64
CA THR A 582 -3.33 -20.23 -13.48
C THR A 582 -4.29 -20.00 -14.64
N LEU A 583 -3.82 -20.25 -15.86
CA LEU A 583 -4.68 -20.43 -17.02
C LEU A 583 -5.06 -21.91 -17.13
N THR A 584 -6.34 -22.23 -17.12
CA THR A 584 -6.86 -23.57 -17.42
C THR A 584 -7.57 -23.57 -18.77
N THR A 585 -7.03 -24.32 -19.74
CA THR A 585 -7.69 -24.56 -21.03
C THR A 585 -8.36 -25.92 -20.99
N ASN A 586 -9.69 -25.94 -20.91
CA ASN A 586 -10.49 -27.14 -20.98
C ASN A 586 -10.51 -27.68 -22.41
N LYS A 587 -10.56 -29.02 -22.54
CA LYS A 587 -10.80 -29.67 -23.82
C LYS A 587 -12.15 -29.26 -24.39
N LYS A 588 -12.26 -29.22 -25.72
CA LYS A 588 -13.51 -28.96 -26.42
C LYS A 588 -14.21 -30.27 -26.77
N ASP A 589 -15.51 -30.35 -26.54
CA ASP A 589 -16.29 -31.52 -26.92
C ASP A 589 -16.55 -31.53 -28.44
N ILE A 590 -16.26 -32.66 -29.11
CA ILE A 590 -16.55 -32.88 -30.53
C ILE A 590 -17.15 -34.26 -30.77
N THR A 591 -17.78 -34.42 -31.93
CA THR A 591 -18.28 -35.71 -32.39
C THR A 591 -17.47 -36.19 -33.59
N VAL A 592 -16.97 -37.42 -33.51
CA VAL A 592 -16.20 -38.08 -34.59
C VAL A 592 -17.05 -39.21 -35.14
N THR A 593 -17.39 -39.15 -36.42
CA THR A 593 -18.31 -40.09 -37.08
C THR A 593 -17.55 -40.89 -38.13
N ALA A 594 -17.56 -42.22 -38.00
CA ALA A 594 -16.93 -43.10 -38.97
C ALA A 594 -17.67 -43.06 -40.32
N ASN A 595 -16.93 -43.15 -41.42
CA ASN A 595 -17.54 -43.13 -42.75
C ASN A 595 -18.33 -44.41 -43.02
N SER A 596 -19.58 -44.26 -43.44
CA SER A 596 -20.41 -45.38 -43.88
C SER A 596 -20.47 -45.48 -45.41
N ASN A 597 -20.50 -46.70 -45.93
CA ASN A 597 -20.65 -46.96 -47.36
C ASN A 597 -21.60 -48.13 -47.59
N THR A 598 -22.37 -48.06 -48.66
CA THR A 598 -23.30 -49.14 -49.04
C THR A 598 -23.01 -49.56 -50.46
N THR A 599 -22.83 -50.86 -50.66
CA THR A 599 -22.45 -51.46 -51.94
C THR A 599 -23.30 -52.69 -52.23
N THR A 600 -23.02 -53.40 -53.32
CA THR A 600 -23.64 -54.67 -53.65
C THR A 600 -22.55 -55.70 -53.86
N TYR A 601 -22.80 -56.96 -53.48
CA TYR A 601 -21.84 -58.04 -53.65
C TYR A 601 -21.34 -58.16 -55.11
N ASP A 602 -20.02 -58.18 -55.26
CA ASP A 602 -19.32 -58.21 -56.55
C ASP A 602 -18.15 -59.21 -56.59
N GLY A 603 -18.03 -60.05 -55.56
CA GLY A 603 -16.98 -61.08 -55.45
C GLY A 603 -15.58 -60.56 -55.08
N THR A 604 -15.42 -59.26 -54.84
CA THR A 604 -14.15 -58.66 -54.40
C THR A 604 -14.18 -58.23 -52.92
N VAL A 605 -13.01 -57.97 -52.33
CA VAL A 605 -12.94 -57.35 -50.99
C VAL A 605 -13.25 -55.87 -51.15
N GLN A 606 -14.29 -55.43 -50.47
CA GLN A 606 -14.78 -54.06 -50.47
C GLN A 606 -14.41 -53.40 -49.15
N ASN A 607 -14.11 -52.11 -49.19
CA ASN A 607 -13.60 -51.38 -48.04
C ASN A 607 -14.36 -50.05 -47.89
N THR A 608 -14.51 -49.60 -46.66
CA THR A 608 -14.79 -48.20 -46.33
C THR A 608 -13.72 -47.74 -45.36
N SER A 609 -13.26 -46.50 -45.51
CA SER A 609 -12.27 -45.94 -44.62
C SER A 609 -12.48 -44.46 -44.31
N GLY A 610 -11.84 -44.00 -43.23
CA GLY A 610 -11.84 -42.63 -42.76
C GLY A 610 -13.02 -42.28 -41.85
N PHE A 611 -13.01 -41.04 -41.39
CA PHE A 611 -14.04 -40.47 -40.55
C PHE A 611 -14.19 -38.97 -40.82
N THR A 612 -15.28 -38.39 -40.32
CA THR A 612 -15.50 -36.95 -40.27
C THR A 612 -15.62 -36.49 -38.82
N ALA A 613 -15.35 -35.22 -38.55
CA ALA A 613 -15.52 -34.65 -37.22
C ALA A 613 -16.33 -33.35 -37.30
N SER A 614 -17.24 -33.16 -36.34
CA SER A 614 -18.03 -31.95 -36.16
C SER A 614 -17.65 -31.26 -34.85
N GLY A 615 -17.47 -29.94 -34.90
CA GLY A 615 -17.14 -29.12 -33.73
C GLY A 615 -15.67 -28.69 -33.61
N LEU A 616 -14.81 -29.13 -34.55
CA LEU A 616 -13.43 -28.64 -34.68
C LEU A 616 -13.40 -27.10 -34.79
N VAL A 617 -12.34 -26.48 -34.24
CA VAL A 617 -12.17 -25.03 -34.17
C VAL A 617 -11.03 -24.54 -35.05
N GLY A 618 -10.85 -23.23 -35.18
CA GLY A 618 -9.67 -22.64 -35.82
C GLY A 618 -9.46 -23.00 -37.30
N GLY A 619 -10.48 -23.54 -37.99
CA GLY A 619 -10.32 -24.07 -39.36
C GLY A 619 -9.57 -25.40 -39.42
N GLU A 620 -9.44 -26.10 -38.29
CA GLU A 620 -8.81 -27.41 -38.19
C GLU A 620 -9.59 -28.48 -38.96
N THR A 621 -8.88 -29.52 -39.38
CA THR A 621 -9.44 -30.68 -40.07
C THR A 621 -9.19 -31.92 -39.25
N VAL A 622 -9.77 -33.06 -39.64
CA VAL A 622 -9.57 -34.36 -38.96
C VAL A 622 -8.10 -34.77 -38.81
N ALA A 623 -7.18 -34.15 -39.55
CA ALA A 623 -5.73 -34.36 -39.41
C ALA A 623 -5.18 -34.02 -38.02
N VAL A 624 -5.86 -33.19 -37.22
CA VAL A 624 -5.43 -32.89 -35.84
C VAL A 624 -5.74 -34.01 -34.85
N LEU A 625 -6.62 -34.95 -35.23
CA LEU A 625 -7.07 -36.06 -34.40
C LEU A 625 -6.23 -37.32 -34.65
N ASP A 626 -4.90 -37.20 -34.59
CA ASP A 626 -3.95 -38.27 -34.94
C ASP A 626 -4.00 -39.49 -34.00
N GLY A 627 -4.56 -39.32 -32.80
CA GLY A 627 -4.82 -40.38 -31.83
C GLY A 627 -6.09 -41.22 -32.10
N VAL A 628 -6.88 -40.90 -33.12
CA VAL A 628 -8.09 -41.68 -33.50
C VAL A 628 -7.72 -42.86 -34.38
N THR A 629 -8.23 -44.04 -34.04
CA THR A 629 -7.97 -45.32 -34.71
C THR A 629 -9.27 -46.06 -35.04
N GLY A 630 -9.19 -47.06 -35.93
CA GLY A 630 -10.33 -47.90 -36.30
C GLY A 630 -11.14 -47.38 -37.50
N ASP A 631 -10.54 -46.53 -38.32
CA ASP A 631 -11.22 -45.84 -39.42
C ASP A 631 -11.47 -46.70 -40.65
N SER A 632 -10.96 -47.93 -40.70
CA SER A 632 -10.97 -48.78 -41.91
C SER A 632 -11.59 -50.14 -41.61
N VAL A 633 -12.60 -50.53 -42.39
CA VAL A 633 -13.18 -51.90 -42.36
C VAL A 633 -13.25 -52.48 -43.75
N SER A 634 -13.12 -53.81 -43.83
CA SER A 634 -13.19 -54.57 -45.08
C SER A 634 -14.17 -55.73 -44.95
N GLY A 635 -14.87 -56.03 -46.03
CA GLY A 635 -15.82 -57.13 -46.13
C GLY A 635 -15.86 -57.67 -47.56
N LYS A 636 -16.06 -58.97 -47.72
CA LYS A 636 -16.22 -59.60 -49.05
C LYS A 636 -17.66 -60.03 -49.31
N ASN A 637 -18.33 -60.56 -48.30
CA ASN A 637 -19.64 -61.19 -48.41
C ASN A 637 -20.76 -60.19 -48.07
N ALA A 638 -21.99 -60.49 -48.46
CA ALA A 638 -23.13 -59.65 -48.09
C ALA A 638 -23.34 -59.65 -46.57
N GLY A 639 -23.60 -58.48 -46.00
CA GLY A 639 -23.71 -58.26 -44.57
C GLY A 639 -23.31 -56.83 -44.18
N THR A 640 -23.44 -56.53 -42.89
CA THR A 640 -23.07 -55.25 -42.29
C THR A 640 -21.77 -55.42 -41.50
N TYR A 641 -20.77 -54.60 -41.83
CA TYR A 641 -19.47 -54.58 -41.16
C TYR A 641 -19.28 -53.22 -40.49
N ASN A 642 -19.34 -53.17 -39.16
CA ASN A 642 -19.26 -51.92 -38.40
C ASN A 642 -17.84 -51.35 -38.39
N THR A 643 -17.72 -50.04 -38.57
CA THR A 643 -16.51 -49.25 -38.29
C THR A 643 -16.61 -48.67 -36.88
N ASN A 644 -15.86 -49.24 -35.94
CA ASN A 644 -15.81 -48.75 -34.57
C ASN A 644 -14.57 -47.88 -34.39
N LEU A 645 -14.77 -46.61 -34.03
CA LEU A 645 -13.67 -45.68 -33.74
C LEU A 645 -13.31 -45.71 -32.26
N SER A 646 -12.03 -45.51 -31.97
CA SER A 646 -11.56 -45.28 -30.60
C SER A 646 -10.30 -44.44 -30.59
N GLY A 647 -10.03 -43.76 -29.48
CA GLY A 647 -8.85 -42.92 -29.33
C GLY A 647 -9.06 -41.81 -28.30
N THR A 648 -8.03 -41.00 -28.15
CA THR A 648 -8.04 -39.79 -27.32
C THR A 648 -7.35 -38.68 -28.07
N ASP A 649 -7.74 -37.44 -27.78
CA ASP A 649 -7.08 -36.26 -28.31
C ASP A 649 -6.61 -35.36 -27.15
N GLU A 650 -5.55 -34.60 -27.37
CA GLU A 650 -5.02 -33.66 -26.38
C GLU A 650 -6.01 -32.52 -26.10
N ASN A 651 -6.62 -31.96 -27.15
CA ASN A 651 -7.42 -30.75 -27.13
C ASN A 651 -8.93 -31.00 -27.13
N TYR A 652 -9.34 -32.21 -27.51
CA TYR A 652 -10.73 -32.55 -27.71
C TYR A 652 -11.20 -33.71 -26.83
N ASN A 653 -12.41 -33.59 -26.29
CA ASN A 653 -13.16 -34.72 -25.76
C ASN A 653 -13.94 -35.34 -26.93
N LEU A 654 -13.66 -36.62 -27.22
CA LEU A 654 -14.18 -37.29 -28.40
C LEU A 654 -15.42 -38.12 -28.06
N THR A 655 -16.53 -37.82 -28.73
CA THR A 655 -17.70 -38.70 -28.77
C THR A 655 -17.73 -39.43 -30.11
N PHE A 656 -17.66 -40.76 -30.09
CA PHE A 656 -17.62 -41.56 -31.32
C PHE A 656 -19.03 -41.96 -31.77
N VAL A 657 -19.26 -41.89 -33.08
CA VAL A 657 -20.44 -42.42 -33.77
C VAL A 657 -19.97 -43.46 -34.77
N ASP A 658 -20.43 -44.69 -34.59
CA ASP A 658 -20.08 -45.83 -35.44
C ASP A 658 -20.68 -45.65 -36.85
N GLY A 659 -20.02 -46.25 -37.82
CA GLY A 659 -20.46 -46.34 -39.21
C GLY A 659 -20.52 -47.80 -39.67
N SER A 660 -20.85 -48.02 -40.93
CA SER A 660 -20.93 -49.37 -41.51
C SER A 660 -20.47 -49.43 -42.97
N LEU A 661 -19.86 -50.55 -43.32
CA LEU A 661 -19.87 -51.05 -44.70
C LEU A 661 -21.02 -52.04 -44.83
N ASP A 662 -22.06 -51.64 -45.55
CA ASP A 662 -23.22 -52.48 -45.85
C ASP A 662 -23.10 -53.06 -47.26
N ILE A 663 -22.76 -54.34 -47.35
CA ILE A 663 -22.70 -55.06 -48.62
C ILE A 663 -24.06 -55.71 -48.84
N ASN A 664 -24.88 -55.08 -49.69
CA ASN A 664 -26.18 -55.64 -50.06
C ASN A 664 -26.00 -56.92 -50.87
N LYS A 665 -26.97 -57.82 -50.71
CA LYS A 665 -27.05 -59.02 -51.54
C LYS A 665 -27.24 -58.63 -53.00
N ARG A 666 -26.62 -59.40 -53.90
CA ARG A 666 -26.79 -59.20 -55.34
C ARG A 666 -28.08 -59.87 -55.80
N ALA A 667 -28.96 -59.11 -56.45
CA ALA A 667 -30.21 -59.64 -56.98
C ALA A 667 -29.96 -60.66 -58.09
N LEU A 668 -30.53 -61.85 -57.95
CA LEU A 668 -30.51 -62.91 -58.97
C LEU A 668 -31.66 -62.74 -59.96
N SER A 669 -31.44 -63.25 -61.17
CA SER A 669 -32.53 -63.73 -62.01
C SER A 669 -32.54 -65.26 -62.00
N LEU A 670 -33.74 -65.83 -62.05
CA LEU A 670 -33.99 -67.25 -62.13
C LEU A 670 -34.73 -67.52 -63.43
N GLU A 671 -34.27 -68.51 -64.16
CA GLU A 671 -34.95 -69.02 -65.33
C GLU A 671 -34.95 -70.54 -65.26
N ALA A 672 -36.12 -71.17 -65.29
CA ALA A 672 -36.19 -72.62 -65.37
C ALA A 672 -36.76 -73.06 -66.71
N LYS A 673 -36.17 -74.10 -67.30
CA LYS A 673 -36.67 -74.67 -68.55
C LYS A 673 -36.74 -76.19 -68.45
N LYS A 674 -37.93 -76.75 -68.64
CA LYS A 674 -38.15 -78.21 -68.64
C LYS A 674 -39.21 -78.63 -69.67
N ASP A 675 -39.20 -79.89 -70.03
CA ASP A 675 -40.29 -80.51 -70.79
C ASP A 675 -41.46 -80.85 -69.85
N TYR A 676 -42.69 -80.87 -70.38
CA TYR A 676 -43.87 -81.19 -69.57
C TYR A 676 -43.84 -82.63 -69.04
N ASP A 677 -43.85 -82.79 -67.72
CA ASP A 677 -43.80 -84.09 -67.01
C ASP A 677 -44.98 -84.30 -66.04
N GLY A 678 -45.95 -83.37 -66.04
CA GLY A 678 -47.13 -83.39 -65.15
C GLY A 678 -46.86 -82.94 -63.71
N THR A 679 -45.64 -82.55 -63.36
CA THR A 679 -45.27 -82.09 -62.01
C THR A 679 -44.89 -80.61 -62.00
N ASP A 680 -44.97 -79.95 -60.85
CA ASP A 680 -44.46 -78.57 -60.68
C ASP A 680 -43.00 -78.52 -60.18
N ASN A 681 -42.33 -79.68 -60.03
CA ASN A 681 -40.94 -79.76 -59.56
C ASN A 681 -39.97 -79.22 -60.61
N LEU A 682 -39.01 -78.40 -60.19
CA LEU A 682 -37.96 -77.79 -61.04
C LEU A 682 -36.54 -78.24 -60.67
N THR A 683 -36.40 -79.31 -59.89
CA THR A 683 -35.09 -79.87 -59.53
C THR A 683 -34.27 -80.19 -60.78
N GLY A 684 -33.06 -79.62 -60.89
CA GLY A 684 -32.17 -79.78 -62.03
C GLY A 684 -32.45 -78.86 -63.24
N PHE A 685 -33.50 -78.03 -63.19
CA PHE A 685 -33.95 -77.23 -64.33
C PHE A 685 -33.83 -75.71 -64.15
N VAL A 686 -33.57 -75.21 -62.93
CA VAL A 686 -33.36 -73.77 -62.65
C VAL A 686 -31.93 -73.34 -62.99
N ASN A 687 -31.81 -72.26 -63.75
CA ASN A 687 -30.59 -71.53 -64.03
C ASN A 687 -30.59 -70.18 -63.30
N PHE A 688 -29.43 -69.80 -62.78
CA PHE A 688 -29.20 -68.52 -62.12
C PHE A 688 -28.53 -67.53 -63.08
N GLY A 689 -29.11 -66.34 -63.21
CA GLY A 689 -28.51 -65.20 -63.89
C GLY A 689 -28.04 -64.11 -62.92
N ASN A 690 -27.17 -63.23 -63.41
CA ASN A 690 -26.52 -62.16 -62.63
C ASN A 690 -25.61 -62.65 -61.48
N LEU A 691 -25.09 -63.87 -61.58
CA LEU A 691 -24.00 -64.36 -60.74
C LEU A 691 -22.70 -63.57 -61.00
N VAL A 692 -21.84 -63.51 -59.99
CA VAL A 692 -20.53 -62.86 -60.11
C VAL A 692 -19.51 -63.83 -60.71
N GLY A 693 -18.85 -63.43 -61.80
CA GLY A 693 -17.72 -64.18 -62.36
C GLY A 693 -18.07 -65.63 -62.74
N ALA A 694 -17.30 -66.58 -62.21
CA ALA A 694 -17.49 -68.03 -62.43
C ALA A 694 -18.14 -68.73 -61.21
N GLU A 695 -18.72 -67.97 -60.29
CA GLU A 695 -19.44 -68.53 -59.14
C GLU A 695 -20.64 -69.36 -59.59
N THR A 696 -20.97 -70.37 -58.79
CA THR A 696 -22.18 -71.19 -58.95
C THR A 696 -22.99 -71.14 -57.65
N LEU A 697 -24.30 -71.37 -57.74
CA LEU A 697 -25.20 -71.61 -56.61
C LEU A 697 -25.93 -72.93 -56.84
N ASP A 698 -26.31 -73.58 -55.75
CA ASP A 698 -27.20 -74.75 -55.79
C ASP A 698 -28.57 -74.38 -55.20
N TYR A 699 -29.55 -75.26 -55.31
CA TYR A 699 -30.88 -75.04 -54.76
C TYR A 699 -31.61 -76.32 -54.40
N THR A 700 -32.59 -76.16 -53.52
CA THR A 700 -33.53 -77.21 -53.13
C THR A 700 -34.95 -76.69 -53.18
N GLY A 701 -35.91 -77.60 -53.34
CA GLY A 701 -37.33 -77.28 -53.23
C GLY A 701 -37.91 -76.38 -54.33
N ALA A 702 -37.21 -76.22 -55.46
CA ALA A 702 -37.69 -75.35 -56.54
C ALA A 702 -38.98 -75.87 -57.18
N LYS A 703 -40.02 -75.02 -57.27
CA LYS A 703 -41.31 -75.34 -57.90
C LYS A 703 -41.82 -74.22 -58.79
N ALA A 704 -42.51 -74.61 -59.87
CA ALA A 704 -43.28 -73.71 -60.72
C ALA A 704 -44.64 -73.37 -60.08
N ASN A 705 -45.18 -72.19 -60.38
CA ASN A 705 -46.54 -71.80 -59.97
C ASN A 705 -47.61 -72.78 -60.50
N SER A 706 -47.41 -73.34 -61.69
CA SER A 706 -48.25 -74.38 -62.30
C SER A 706 -47.40 -75.51 -62.90
N SER A 707 -47.95 -76.72 -62.96
CA SER A 707 -47.36 -77.85 -63.70
C SER A 707 -47.65 -77.81 -65.20
N THR A 708 -48.57 -76.94 -65.65
CA THR A 708 -49.01 -76.83 -67.06
C THR A 708 -48.26 -75.75 -67.83
N PRO A 709 -48.01 -75.91 -69.15
CA PRO A 709 -47.34 -74.92 -69.98
C PRO A 709 -48.25 -73.71 -70.26
N VAL A 710 -48.09 -72.64 -69.47
CA VAL A 710 -48.73 -71.33 -69.68
C VAL A 710 -47.66 -70.24 -69.78
N SER A 711 -47.98 -69.12 -70.44
CA SER A 711 -47.03 -68.06 -70.78
C SER A 711 -46.38 -67.39 -69.56
N ASP A 712 -47.11 -67.32 -68.46
CA ASP A 712 -46.72 -66.53 -67.28
C ASP A 712 -46.30 -67.45 -66.12
N ASN A 713 -45.71 -68.60 -66.45
CA ASN A 713 -45.17 -69.50 -65.45
C ASN A 713 -43.93 -68.90 -64.80
N PHE A 714 -43.84 -69.04 -63.48
CA PHE A 714 -42.74 -68.53 -62.68
C PHE A 714 -42.39 -69.48 -61.54
N ILE A 715 -41.18 -69.32 -61.02
CA ILE A 715 -40.70 -70.05 -59.85
C ILE A 715 -41.41 -69.47 -58.63
N LYS A 716 -42.31 -70.25 -58.02
CA LYS A 716 -43.08 -69.83 -56.84
C LYS A 716 -42.38 -70.12 -55.52
N GLU A 717 -41.42 -71.04 -55.52
CA GLU A 717 -40.72 -71.53 -54.33
C GLU A 717 -39.34 -72.00 -54.75
N ILE A 718 -38.30 -71.66 -53.99
CA ILE A 718 -36.92 -72.15 -54.12
C ILE A 718 -36.13 -71.76 -52.85
N THR A 719 -35.24 -72.64 -52.39
CA THR A 719 -34.28 -72.35 -51.33
C THR A 719 -32.88 -72.45 -51.89
N LEU A 720 -32.14 -71.33 -51.88
CA LEU A 720 -30.74 -71.30 -52.33
C LEU A 720 -29.84 -72.08 -51.37
N GLN A 721 -28.80 -72.70 -51.93
CA GLN A 721 -27.72 -73.37 -51.24
C GLN A 721 -26.37 -72.88 -51.79
N ASP A 722 -25.33 -72.95 -50.97
CA ASP A 722 -23.98 -72.58 -51.40
C ASP A 722 -23.52 -73.48 -52.55
N GLY A 723 -22.94 -72.89 -53.59
CA GLY A 723 -22.38 -73.62 -54.72
C GLY A 723 -20.96 -74.09 -54.48
N THR A 724 -20.53 -75.07 -55.26
CA THR A 724 -19.22 -75.75 -55.11
C THR A 724 -18.02 -74.91 -55.55
N ASN A 725 -18.23 -73.79 -56.26
CA ASN A 725 -17.16 -72.91 -56.75
C ASN A 725 -17.11 -71.53 -56.06
N GLY A 726 -17.49 -71.48 -54.78
CA GLY A 726 -17.31 -70.31 -53.92
C GLY A 726 -18.45 -69.27 -53.93
N GLY A 727 -19.55 -69.53 -54.65
CA GLY A 727 -20.77 -68.73 -54.56
C GLY A 727 -21.55 -69.10 -53.29
N LEU A 728 -21.65 -68.17 -52.34
CA LEU A 728 -22.42 -68.36 -51.11
C LEU A 728 -23.85 -67.86 -51.31
N ALA A 729 -24.85 -68.67 -50.98
CA ALA A 729 -26.27 -68.30 -51.06
C ALA A 729 -26.58 -67.05 -50.23
N SER A 730 -25.84 -66.81 -49.13
CA SER A 730 -25.98 -65.61 -48.30
C SER A 730 -25.69 -64.30 -49.04
N ASN A 731 -24.94 -64.34 -50.15
CA ASN A 731 -24.52 -63.16 -50.92
C ASN A 731 -25.53 -62.73 -51.98
N TYR A 732 -26.56 -63.55 -52.20
CA TYR A 732 -27.48 -63.41 -53.31
C TYR A 732 -28.93 -63.29 -52.81
N GLU A 733 -29.70 -62.44 -53.47
CA GLU A 733 -31.11 -62.20 -53.15
C GLU A 733 -31.98 -62.78 -54.26
N LEU A 734 -32.98 -63.56 -53.86
CA LEU A 734 -33.97 -64.08 -54.78
C LEU A 734 -34.86 -62.93 -55.30
N PRO A 735 -35.25 -62.97 -56.58
CA PRO A 735 -36.31 -62.10 -57.09
C PRO A 735 -37.64 -62.44 -56.39
N SER A 736 -38.60 -61.52 -56.43
CA SER A 736 -39.95 -61.78 -55.89
C SER A 736 -40.54 -63.04 -56.51
N LEU A 737 -41.03 -63.97 -55.68
CA LEU A 737 -41.62 -65.25 -56.11
C LEU A 737 -43.16 -65.26 -55.95
N LEU A 738 -43.79 -64.09 -55.85
CA LEU A 738 -45.24 -63.97 -55.63
C LEU A 738 -46.05 -63.94 -56.93
N ALA A 739 -45.43 -63.47 -58.01
CA ALA A 739 -46.04 -63.35 -59.32
C ALA A 739 -44.96 -63.46 -60.40
N TYR A 740 -45.39 -63.66 -61.64
CA TYR A 740 -44.51 -63.69 -62.79
C TYR A 740 -43.73 -62.37 -62.95
N SER A 741 -42.44 -62.50 -63.26
CA SER A 741 -41.55 -61.43 -63.64
C SER A 741 -40.50 -61.94 -64.63
N ALA A 742 -39.84 -61.01 -65.32
CA ALA A 742 -38.71 -61.35 -66.19
C ALA A 742 -37.55 -62.04 -65.44
N ASN A 743 -37.49 -61.91 -64.11
CA ASN A 743 -36.39 -62.44 -63.30
C ASN A 743 -36.74 -63.75 -62.59
N ASN A 744 -37.92 -64.35 -62.77
CA ASN A 744 -38.25 -65.63 -62.11
C ASN A 744 -39.00 -66.60 -63.05
N SER A 745 -38.82 -66.45 -64.36
CA SER A 745 -39.64 -67.13 -65.36
C SER A 745 -39.39 -68.63 -65.46
N VAL A 746 -40.43 -69.38 -65.85
CA VAL A 746 -40.37 -70.82 -66.09
C VAL A 746 -40.97 -71.12 -67.45
N GLN A 747 -40.22 -71.78 -68.32
CA GLN A 747 -40.69 -72.28 -69.60
C GLN A 747 -40.92 -73.80 -69.50
N ILE A 748 -42.16 -74.23 -69.73
CA ILE A 748 -42.52 -75.65 -69.83
C ILE A 748 -42.84 -75.95 -71.29
N GLY A 749 -42.08 -76.86 -71.90
CA GLY A 749 -42.26 -77.28 -73.29
C GLY A 749 -43.55 -78.06 -73.50
N ASN A 750 -44.21 -77.84 -74.64
CA ASN A 750 -45.25 -78.74 -75.14
C ASN A 750 -44.57 -79.95 -75.81
N ILE A 751 -44.97 -81.16 -75.43
CA ILE A 751 -44.46 -82.42 -76.02
C ILE A 751 -44.58 -82.42 -77.54
#